data_AF-A0A0W1A6N6-F1
#
_entry.id   AF-A0A0W1A6N6-F1
#
_cell.length_a   1.000
_cell.length_b   1.000
_cell.length_c   1.000
_cell.angle_alpha   90.00
_cell.angle_beta   90.00
_cell.angle_gamma   90.00
#
_symmetry.space_group_name_H-M   'P 1'
#
loop_
_entity.id
_entity.type
_entity.pdbx_description
1 polymer ?
#
loop_
_entity_poly.entity_id
_entity_poly.type
_entity_poly.pdbx_seq_one_letter_code
_entity_poly.pdbx_strand_id
1 'polypeptide(L)'
;MPKSTLSTELFIKKIDELQHVISAIYREKNVISINNVEKLHALTNQFTELLSEFDLYTLNSNQQRELKKTRETYPKNDRKALNTKIRLMENEKAKANLKHQEAVQALKIKEESAREQLESAVIDLRDAAQNVLTANTTTFGDLFNRYKLLSAKLRQIIDSLPDAERIQHTADMTSIAQRVNLHKEQIDAQDRQARNVIEQTVRKTVQKISRMTVNDLLIGILGTANKQELAELTNLPSMKTITDKTDTGMLVVADLPVTDQTQLVQVMMQALAKSKSDKPGVLGQLIKAMEKDVTALIKGEKTHLSIVYDNGEGSVGSFHIEIGKFINATQTTLDTLFFQLYKQDVDADSGLVMSLTSPTEVGALLQFNEFDMNTVSATQSLEYMTGLVIQNAADPMVLSHIMNKPVRSEEMSYLTSHSTERRAGLKPEEVMGFIGAMAIMLEAGKQLSVPSSSKQHEKPLAQAITGSTMGQIKYVQTNVEPKVSSSQKQHEQILSQALPEQKISADSVCSESTLDPTNDKGKQEINILDGYQDICLKKKKEFEDLIKEFVRINNRLTLQAGKNSYRYGPVSTLASSALNNINRAGSQFFATPNQETFNAFYQAFENSINPLDKELKKHRSNPIFSGLAAVLKGLAGIIAALLVVPALAVQATTKKGYVGTFFSTPETVSSKAFKPVKEGLQSLIEAAEKSVKGPK
;
A
#
# COMPACT_ATOMS: atom_id res chain seq x y z
N MET A 1 -40.94 -11.27 -80.96
CA MET A 1 -41.87 -10.13 -81.02
C MET A 1 -41.29 -9.08 -81.97
N PRO A 2 -42.10 -8.45 -82.84
CA PRO A 2 -41.61 -7.36 -83.69
C PRO A 2 -41.15 -6.19 -82.80
N LYS A 3 -39.92 -5.71 -83.00
CA LYS A 3 -39.39 -4.55 -82.28
C LYS A 3 -40.13 -3.30 -82.72
N SER A 4 -40.77 -2.59 -81.80
CA SER A 4 -41.44 -1.32 -82.09
C SER A 4 -40.41 -0.24 -82.45
N THR A 5 -40.77 0.66 -83.36
CA THR A 5 -39.98 1.86 -83.67
C THR A 5 -40.14 2.88 -82.55
N LEU A 6 -39.01 3.37 -82.02
CA LEU A 6 -39.00 4.34 -80.94
C LEU A 6 -39.27 5.74 -81.48
N SER A 7 -40.28 6.43 -80.94
CA SER A 7 -40.57 7.83 -81.32
C SER A 7 -39.39 8.74 -80.96
N THR A 8 -39.17 9.78 -81.74
CA THR A 8 -38.06 10.73 -81.54
C THR A 8 -38.12 11.39 -80.16
N GLU A 9 -39.30 11.78 -79.68
CA GLU A 9 -39.49 12.37 -78.36
C GLU A 9 -39.11 11.41 -77.22
N LEU A 10 -39.53 10.14 -77.32
CA LEU A 10 -39.22 9.14 -76.30
C LEU A 10 -37.73 8.76 -76.32
N PHE A 11 -37.09 8.75 -77.50
CA PHE A 11 -35.65 8.55 -77.63
C PHE A 11 -34.84 9.67 -76.95
N ILE A 12 -35.19 10.94 -77.19
CA ILE A 12 -34.52 12.10 -76.58
C ILE A 12 -34.61 12.00 -75.06
N LYS A 13 -35.81 11.77 -74.53
CA LYS A 13 -36.03 11.62 -73.08
C LYS A 13 -35.15 10.54 -72.45
N LYS A 14 -35.09 9.34 -73.06
CA LYS A 14 -34.27 8.24 -72.53
C LYS A 14 -32.77 8.50 -72.66
N ILE A 15 -32.33 9.23 -73.69
CA ILE A 15 -30.93 9.64 -73.84
C ILE A 15 -30.55 10.66 -72.76
N ASP A 16 -31.42 11.61 -72.45
CA ASP A 16 -31.20 12.60 -71.38
C ASP A 16 -31.13 11.92 -70.00
N GLU A 17 -32.02 10.96 -69.73
CA GLU A 17 -31.98 10.12 -68.52
C GLU A 17 -30.65 9.33 -68.43
N LEU A 18 -30.20 8.74 -69.55
CA LEU A 18 -28.93 8.02 -69.61
C LEU A 18 -27.74 8.96 -69.34
N GLN A 19 -27.72 10.16 -69.91
CA GLN A 19 -26.68 11.16 -69.67
C GLN A 19 -26.69 11.66 -68.21
N HIS A 20 -27.87 11.80 -67.60
CA HIS A 20 -28.01 12.17 -66.21
C HIS A 20 -27.43 11.11 -65.28
N VAL A 21 -27.74 9.83 -65.51
CA VAL A 21 -27.18 8.70 -64.75
C VAL A 21 -25.65 8.64 -64.91
N ILE A 22 -25.12 8.82 -66.13
CA ILE A 22 -23.67 8.88 -66.36
C ILE A 22 -23.03 10.02 -65.55
N SER A 23 -23.64 11.20 -65.55
CA SER A 23 -23.14 12.36 -64.81
C SER A 23 -23.17 12.12 -63.30
N ALA A 24 -24.24 11.51 -62.78
CA ALA A 24 -24.35 11.12 -61.38
C ALA A 24 -23.29 10.08 -60.99
N ILE A 25 -23.03 9.09 -61.85
CA ILE A 25 -21.95 8.13 -61.66
C ILE A 25 -20.60 8.84 -61.56
N TYR A 26 -20.26 9.75 -62.48
CA TYR A 26 -18.99 10.47 -62.43
C TYR A 26 -18.84 11.36 -61.19
N ARG A 27 -19.94 11.95 -60.72
CA ARG A 27 -19.95 12.74 -59.48
C ARG A 27 -19.63 11.89 -58.25
N GLU A 28 -20.24 10.71 -58.15
CA GLU A 28 -20.09 9.81 -57.01
C GLU A 28 -18.81 8.95 -57.07
N LYS A 29 -18.33 8.62 -58.28
CA LYS A 29 -17.12 7.83 -58.57
C LYS A 29 -15.83 8.44 -58.01
N ASN A 30 -15.79 9.76 -57.80
CA ASN A 30 -14.59 10.46 -57.33
C ASN A 30 -14.23 10.09 -55.87
N VAL A 31 -15.20 9.61 -55.08
CA VAL A 31 -14.99 9.18 -53.69
C VAL A 31 -15.76 7.89 -53.45
N ILE A 32 -15.23 6.75 -53.95
CA ILE A 32 -15.86 5.44 -53.71
C ILE A 32 -15.56 5.04 -52.26
N SER A 33 -16.59 4.92 -51.43
CA SER A 33 -16.50 4.64 -50.00
C SER A 33 -17.62 3.69 -49.55
N ILE A 34 -17.50 3.15 -48.33
CA ILE A 34 -18.56 2.33 -47.70
C ILE A 34 -19.91 3.08 -47.63
N ASN A 35 -19.87 4.41 -47.49
CA ASN A 35 -21.06 5.24 -47.28
C ASN A 35 -21.85 5.51 -48.57
N ASN A 36 -21.25 5.39 -49.75
CA ASN A 36 -21.91 5.65 -51.04
C ASN A 36 -21.88 4.46 -52.02
N VAL A 37 -21.35 3.30 -51.61
CA VAL A 37 -21.27 2.10 -52.46
C VAL A 37 -22.65 1.63 -52.93
N GLU A 38 -23.67 1.64 -52.08
CA GLU A 38 -25.04 1.25 -52.44
C GLU A 38 -25.65 2.20 -53.49
N LYS A 39 -25.37 3.50 -53.35
CA LYS A 39 -25.80 4.51 -54.31
C LYS A 39 -25.12 4.30 -55.67
N LEU A 40 -23.82 4.01 -55.68
CA LEU A 40 -23.06 3.71 -56.90
C LEU A 40 -23.52 2.40 -57.56
N HIS A 41 -23.84 1.37 -56.78
CA HIS A 41 -24.40 0.12 -57.28
C HIS A 41 -25.77 0.36 -57.93
N ALA A 42 -26.67 1.10 -57.27
CA ALA A 42 -27.97 1.46 -57.80
C ALA A 42 -27.88 2.26 -59.12
N LEU A 43 -27.00 3.26 -59.18
CA LEU A 43 -26.76 4.05 -60.40
C LEU A 43 -26.20 3.20 -61.55
N THR A 44 -25.35 2.23 -61.24
CA THR A 44 -24.78 1.33 -62.28
C THR A 44 -25.80 0.32 -62.80
N ASN A 45 -26.73 -0.12 -61.94
CA ASN A 45 -27.87 -0.94 -62.35
C ASN A 45 -28.85 -0.14 -63.22
N GLN A 46 -29.21 1.07 -62.81
CA GLN A 46 -30.04 1.98 -63.62
C GLN A 46 -29.43 2.26 -65.00
N PHE A 47 -28.12 2.47 -65.07
CA PHE A 47 -27.43 2.62 -66.36
C PHE A 47 -27.58 1.36 -67.25
N THR A 48 -27.49 0.17 -66.66
CA THR A 48 -27.60 -1.10 -67.39
C THR A 48 -29.03 -1.37 -67.85
N GLU A 49 -30.02 -1.08 -67.00
CA GLU A 49 -31.45 -1.16 -67.30
C GLU A 49 -31.80 -0.23 -68.46
N LEU A 50 -31.46 1.07 -68.38
CA LEU A 50 -31.70 2.05 -69.44
C LEU A 50 -31.07 1.63 -70.78
N LEU A 51 -29.86 1.05 -70.74
CA LEU A 51 -29.22 0.52 -71.95
C LEU A 51 -29.99 -0.65 -72.56
N SER A 52 -30.49 -1.58 -71.73
CA SER A 52 -31.25 -2.74 -72.18
C SER A 52 -32.60 -2.36 -72.78
N GLU A 53 -33.21 -1.26 -72.32
CA GLU A 53 -34.45 -0.74 -72.88
C GLU A 53 -34.28 -0.27 -74.32
N PHE A 54 -33.13 0.31 -74.70
CA PHE A 54 -32.87 0.68 -76.09
C PHE A 54 -32.79 -0.55 -77.02
N ASP A 55 -32.39 -1.71 -76.51
CA ASP A 55 -32.25 -2.93 -77.30
C ASP A 55 -33.63 -3.55 -77.67
N LEU A 56 -34.71 -3.12 -77.01
CA LEU A 56 -36.10 -3.52 -77.28
C LEU A 56 -36.68 -2.85 -78.54
N TYR A 57 -36.08 -1.75 -79.01
CA TYR A 57 -36.60 -0.94 -80.11
C TYR A 57 -35.76 -1.05 -81.38
N THR A 58 -36.37 -0.70 -82.52
CA THR A 58 -35.64 -0.49 -83.79
C THR A 58 -35.26 0.99 -83.90
N LEU A 59 -33.96 1.29 -83.86
CA LEU A 59 -33.42 2.65 -83.90
C LEU A 59 -32.97 3.04 -85.31
N ASN A 60 -33.25 4.28 -85.72
CA ASN A 60 -32.76 4.83 -86.99
C ASN A 60 -31.26 5.20 -86.93
N SER A 61 -30.63 5.46 -88.08
CA SER A 61 -29.18 5.72 -88.16
C SER A 61 -28.70 6.92 -87.31
N ASN A 62 -29.53 7.95 -87.15
CA ASN A 62 -29.21 9.11 -86.32
C ASN A 62 -29.29 8.78 -84.82
N GLN A 63 -30.34 8.07 -84.40
CA GLN A 63 -30.51 7.58 -83.03
C GLN A 63 -29.41 6.60 -82.63
N GLN A 64 -29.00 5.71 -83.53
CA GLN A 64 -27.87 4.80 -83.31
C GLN A 64 -26.55 5.57 -83.10
N ARG A 65 -26.33 6.64 -83.88
CA ARG A 65 -25.14 7.49 -83.76
C ARG A 65 -25.11 8.25 -82.43
N GLU A 66 -26.24 8.78 -81.97
CA GLU A 66 -26.33 9.48 -80.68
C GLU A 66 -26.19 8.53 -79.49
N LEU A 67 -26.86 7.37 -79.52
CA LEU A 67 -26.69 6.34 -78.51
C LEU A 67 -25.22 5.85 -78.44
N LYS A 68 -24.55 5.72 -79.60
CA LYS A 68 -23.13 5.37 -79.65
C LYS A 68 -22.25 6.44 -79.00
N LYS A 69 -22.46 7.73 -79.31
CA LYS A 69 -21.73 8.84 -78.67
C LYS A 69 -21.94 8.85 -77.16
N THR A 70 -23.19 8.68 -76.69
CA THR A 70 -23.50 8.62 -75.25
C THR A 70 -22.91 7.37 -74.58
N ARG A 71 -22.75 6.25 -75.30
CA ARG A 71 -22.03 5.06 -74.79
C ARG A 71 -20.52 5.30 -74.68
N GLU A 72 -19.95 6.12 -75.55
CA GLU A 72 -18.52 6.47 -75.55
C GLU A 72 -18.14 7.36 -74.36
N THR A 73 -19.06 8.17 -73.82
CA THR A 73 -18.82 8.99 -72.61
C THR A 73 -18.69 8.15 -71.33
N TYR A 74 -19.14 6.89 -71.33
CA TYR A 74 -18.92 5.94 -70.23
C TYR A 74 -18.41 4.58 -70.74
N PRO A 75 -17.09 4.47 -71.01
CA PRO A 75 -16.52 3.33 -71.70
C PRO A 75 -16.59 2.04 -70.88
N LYS A 76 -16.52 0.89 -71.56
CA LYS A 76 -16.62 -0.44 -70.93
C LYS A 76 -15.53 -0.69 -69.89
N ASN A 77 -14.34 -0.13 -70.08
CA ASN A 77 -13.22 -0.27 -69.15
C ASN A 77 -13.48 0.46 -67.82
N ASP A 78 -13.99 1.69 -67.89
CA ASP A 78 -14.40 2.46 -66.71
C ASP A 78 -15.53 1.78 -65.95
N ARG A 79 -16.50 1.20 -66.67
CA ARG A 79 -17.58 0.38 -66.10
C ARG A 79 -17.04 -0.82 -65.33
N LYS A 80 -16.15 -1.59 -65.96
CA LYS A 80 -15.55 -2.78 -65.33
C LYS A 80 -14.73 -2.39 -64.10
N ALA A 81 -13.95 -1.32 -64.18
CA ALA A 81 -13.15 -0.82 -63.07
C ALA A 81 -14.03 -0.35 -61.92
N LEU A 82 -15.11 0.41 -62.20
CA LEU A 82 -16.05 0.86 -61.18
C LEU A 82 -16.77 -0.32 -60.51
N ASN A 83 -17.30 -1.26 -61.29
CA ASN A 83 -17.98 -2.44 -60.75
C ASN A 83 -17.07 -3.32 -59.88
N THR A 84 -15.78 -3.42 -60.24
CA THR A 84 -14.79 -4.14 -59.41
C THR A 84 -14.60 -3.44 -58.07
N LYS A 85 -14.51 -2.10 -58.06
CA LYS A 85 -14.40 -1.31 -56.84
C LYS A 85 -15.68 -1.34 -55.99
N ILE A 86 -16.85 -1.28 -56.61
CA ILE A 86 -18.16 -1.42 -55.93
C ILE A 86 -18.20 -2.76 -55.17
N ARG A 87 -17.91 -3.87 -55.85
CA ARG A 87 -17.88 -5.21 -55.22
C ARG A 87 -16.90 -5.29 -54.05
N LEU A 88 -15.72 -4.70 -54.19
CA LEU A 88 -14.73 -4.67 -53.11
C LEU A 88 -15.27 -3.91 -51.89
N MET A 89 -15.84 -2.72 -52.09
CA MET A 89 -16.39 -1.91 -51.00
C MET A 89 -17.66 -2.52 -50.37
N GLU A 90 -18.49 -3.22 -51.14
CA GLU A 90 -19.64 -3.99 -50.62
C GLU A 90 -19.19 -5.13 -49.72
N ASN A 91 -18.14 -5.86 -50.11
CA ASN A 91 -17.54 -6.90 -49.28
C ASN A 91 -16.95 -6.31 -47.98
N GLU A 92 -16.27 -5.16 -48.07
CA GLU A 92 -15.77 -4.45 -46.88
C GLU A 92 -16.90 -3.98 -45.96
N LYS A 93 -18.00 -3.45 -46.52
CA LYS A 93 -19.20 -3.08 -45.76
C LYS A 93 -19.83 -4.29 -45.07
N ALA A 94 -19.97 -5.41 -45.78
CA ALA A 94 -20.50 -6.65 -45.21
C ALA A 94 -19.62 -7.16 -44.06
N LYS A 95 -18.29 -7.12 -44.23
CA LYS A 95 -17.34 -7.49 -43.17
C LYS A 95 -17.42 -6.56 -41.96
N ALA A 96 -17.56 -5.25 -42.18
CA ALA A 96 -17.72 -4.27 -41.10
C ALA A 96 -19.05 -4.48 -40.34
N ASN A 97 -20.14 -4.75 -41.07
CA ASN A 97 -21.45 -5.04 -40.47
C ASN A 97 -21.43 -6.35 -39.66
N LEU A 98 -20.78 -7.41 -40.17
CA LEU A 98 -20.61 -8.66 -39.42
C LEU A 98 -19.83 -8.42 -38.13
N LYS A 99 -18.68 -7.73 -38.21
CA LYS A 99 -17.88 -7.37 -37.03
C LYS A 99 -18.67 -6.54 -36.03
N HIS A 100 -19.52 -5.62 -36.50
CA HIS A 100 -20.40 -4.85 -35.64
C HIS A 100 -21.46 -5.73 -34.96
N GLN A 101 -22.08 -6.66 -35.68
CA GLN A 101 -23.05 -7.61 -35.12
C GLN A 101 -22.42 -8.52 -34.07
N GLU A 102 -21.23 -9.06 -34.34
CA GLU A 102 -20.44 -9.86 -33.39
C GLU A 102 -20.12 -9.04 -32.13
N ALA A 103 -19.69 -7.78 -32.28
CA ALA A 103 -19.43 -6.90 -31.15
C ALA A 103 -20.70 -6.62 -30.32
N VAL A 104 -21.85 -6.40 -30.97
CA VAL A 104 -23.14 -6.20 -30.28
C VAL A 104 -23.58 -7.47 -29.54
N GLN A 105 -23.38 -8.66 -30.13
CA GLN A 105 -23.68 -9.93 -29.45
C GLN A 105 -22.75 -10.17 -28.25
N ALA A 106 -21.44 -9.93 -28.42
CA ALA A 106 -20.47 -10.04 -27.33
C ALA A 106 -20.79 -9.08 -26.18
N LEU A 107 -21.22 -7.86 -26.48
CA LEU A 107 -21.69 -6.90 -25.47
C LEU A 107 -22.93 -7.43 -24.73
N LYS A 108 -23.93 -7.96 -25.44
CA LYS A 108 -25.13 -8.54 -24.80
C LYS A 108 -24.81 -9.69 -23.85
N ILE A 109 -23.95 -10.62 -24.27
CA ILE A 109 -23.51 -11.75 -23.43
C ILE A 109 -22.80 -11.22 -22.17
N LYS A 110 -21.96 -10.20 -22.33
CA LYS A 110 -21.25 -9.57 -21.21
C LYS A 110 -22.22 -8.86 -20.25
N GLU A 111 -23.22 -8.16 -20.78
CA GLU A 111 -24.27 -7.49 -20.00
C GLU A 111 -25.12 -8.51 -19.21
N GLU A 112 -25.52 -9.61 -19.83
CA GLU A 112 -26.28 -10.69 -19.18
C GLU A 112 -25.48 -11.33 -18.04
N SER A 113 -24.22 -11.70 -18.30
CA SER A 113 -23.33 -12.22 -17.25
C SER A 113 -23.09 -11.23 -16.11
N ALA A 114 -23.00 -9.93 -16.43
CA ALA A 114 -22.87 -8.89 -15.41
C ALA A 114 -24.13 -8.78 -14.54
N ARG A 115 -25.34 -8.89 -15.11
CA ARG A 115 -26.60 -8.89 -14.35
C ARG A 115 -26.72 -10.09 -13.42
N GLU A 116 -26.32 -11.28 -13.86
CA GLU A 116 -26.32 -12.49 -13.00
C GLU A 116 -25.41 -12.33 -11.77
N GLN A 117 -24.23 -11.73 -11.95
CA GLN A 117 -23.28 -11.52 -10.86
C GLN A 117 -23.65 -10.35 -9.95
N LEU A 118 -24.50 -9.43 -10.43
CA LEU A 118 -24.83 -8.18 -9.75
C LEU A 118 -25.57 -8.43 -8.44
N GLU A 119 -26.59 -9.30 -8.44
CA GLU A 119 -27.42 -9.53 -7.25
C GLU A 119 -26.59 -10.06 -6.08
N SER A 120 -25.78 -11.10 -6.31
CA SER A 120 -24.91 -11.65 -5.27
C SER A 120 -23.87 -10.63 -4.80
N ALA A 121 -23.26 -9.88 -5.72
CA ALA A 121 -22.22 -8.90 -5.37
C ALA A 121 -22.77 -7.72 -4.56
N VAL A 122 -24.01 -7.30 -4.82
CA VAL A 122 -24.69 -6.24 -4.04
C VAL A 122 -24.99 -6.72 -2.63
N ILE A 123 -25.44 -7.96 -2.45
CA ILE A 123 -25.69 -8.56 -1.12
C ILE A 123 -24.38 -8.64 -0.34
N ASP A 124 -23.34 -9.24 -0.93
CA ASP A 124 -22.02 -9.36 -0.30
C ASP A 124 -21.46 -8.00 0.14
N LEU A 125 -21.62 -6.97 -0.71
CA LEU A 125 -21.17 -5.62 -0.38
C LEU A 125 -21.98 -5.01 0.77
N ARG A 126 -23.31 -5.21 0.79
CA ARG A 126 -24.17 -4.69 1.86
C ARG A 126 -23.84 -5.34 3.19
N ASP A 127 -23.63 -6.64 3.22
CA ASP A 127 -23.24 -7.38 4.42
C ASP A 127 -21.85 -6.94 4.91
N ALA A 128 -20.88 -6.82 4.00
CA ALA A 128 -19.56 -6.31 4.34
C ALA A 128 -19.62 -4.86 4.86
N ALA A 129 -20.43 -4.00 4.25
CA ALA A 129 -20.62 -2.64 4.71
C ALA A 129 -21.29 -2.59 6.08
N GLN A 130 -22.28 -3.44 6.34
CA GLN A 130 -22.95 -3.52 7.64
C GLN A 130 -21.98 -3.96 8.72
N ASN A 131 -21.14 -4.96 8.45
CA ASN A 131 -20.09 -5.40 9.37
C ASN A 131 -19.09 -4.26 9.67
N VAL A 132 -18.72 -3.47 8.66
CA VAL A 132 -17.86 -2.29 8.86
C VAL A 132 -18.55 -1.23 9.72
N LEU A 133 -19.84 -0.99 9.54
CA LEU A 133 -20.60 0.00 10.32
C LEU A 133 -20.80 -0.40 11.79
N THR A 134 -20.70 -1.70 12.09
CA THR A 134 -20.73 -2.22 13.47
C THR A 134 -19.35 -2.46 14.06
N ALA A 135 -18.29 -2.27 13.27
CA ALA A 135 -16.92 -2.53 13.70
C ALA A 135 -16.48 -1.50 14.74
N ASN A 136 -15.62 -1.93 15.65
CA ASN A 136 -14.91 -1.08 16.59
C ASN A 136 -13.49 -0.79 16.07
N THR A 137 -12.70 -0.04 16.85
CA THR A 137 -11.34 0.33 16.46
C THR A 137 -10.43 -0.87 16.19
N THR A 138 -10.69 -2.03 16.79
CA THR A 138 -9.85 -3.24 16.68
C THR A 138 -10.18 -4.06 15.43
N THR A 139 -11.46 -4.29 15.16
CA THR A 139 -11.93 -5.12 14.02
C THR A 139 -12.10 -4.35 12.70
N PHE A 140 -12.11 -3.01 12.74
CA PHE A 140 -12.40 -2.19 11.57
C PHE A 140 -11.47 -2.43 10.39
N GLY A 141 -10.17 -2.64 10.62
CA GLY A 141 -9.16 -2.73 9.56
C GLY A 141 -9.44 -3.82 8.52
N ASP A 142 -9.67 -5.05 8.99
CA ASP A 142 -9.87 -6.21 8.13
C ASP A 142 -11.24 -6.18 7.45
N LEU A 143 -12.27 -5.81 8.19
CA LEU A 143 -13.63 -5.65 7.67
C LEU A 143 -13.66 -4.56 6.58
N PHE A 144 -12.96 -3.45 6.79
CA PHE A 144 -12.87 -2.36 5.80
C PHE A 144 -12.09 -2.79 4.55
N ASN A 145 -11.03 -3.57 4.69
CA ASN A 145 -10.30 -4.12 3.54
C ASN A 145 -11.17 -5.08 2.71
N ARG A 146 -11.93 -5.96 3.37
CA ARG A 146 -12.90 -6.84 2.71
C ARG A 146 -13.98 -6.04 1.97
N TYR A 147 -14.55 -5.01 2.62
CA TYR A 147 -15.49 -4.09 1.98
C TYR A 147 -14.89 -3.41 0.74
N LYS A 148 -13.64 -2.92 0.82
CA LYS A 148 -12.97 -2.29 -0.33
C LYS A 148 -12.80 -3.23 -1.50
N LEU A 149 -12.40 -4.48 -1.25
CA LEU A 149 -12.25 -5.50 -2.29
C LEU A 149 -13.58 -5.78 -3.00
N LEU A 150 -14.65 -5.98 -2.23
CA LEU A 150 -16.00 -6.21 -2.76
C LEU A 150 -16.52 -4.98 -3.51
N SER A 151 -16.25 -3.78 -3.03
CA SER A 151 -16.64 -2.53 -3.70
C SER A 151 -15.97 -2.38 -5.07
N ALA A 152 -14.70 -2.77 -5.18
CA ALA A 152 -13.97 -2.76 -6.44
C ALA A 152 -14.53 -3.79 -7.43
N LYS A 153 -14.83 -5.00 -6.95
CA LYS A 153 -15.47 -6.05 -7.74
C LYS A 153 -16.85 -5.61 -8.26
N LEU A 154 -17.69 -5.06 -7.39
CA LEU A 154 -19.01 -4.56 -7.78
C LEU A 154 -18.91 -3.44 -8.83
N ARG A 155 -17.92 -2.54 -8.70
CA ARG A 155 -17.71 -1.48 -9.68
C ARG A 155 -17.35 -2.01 -11.06
N GLN A 156 -16.51 -3.05 -11.14
CA GLN A 156 -16.19 -3.72 -12.42
C GLN A 156 -17.42 -4.36 -13.08
N ILE A 157 -18.32 -4.94 -12.27
CA ILE A 157 -19.60 -5.49 -12.74
C ILE A 157 -20.49 -4.36 -13.27
N ILE A 158 -20.66 -3.29 -12.50
CA ILE A 158 -21.46 -2.11 -12.86
C ILE A 158 -20.95 -1.43 -14.14
N ASP A 159 -19.63 -1.32 -14.33
CA ASP A 159 -19.03 -0.72 -15.52
C ASP A 159 -19.34 -1.52 -16.81
N SER A 160 -19.74 -2.78 -16.68
CA SER A 160 -20.16 -3.64 -17.80
C SER A 160 -21.65 -3.54 -18.13
N LEU A 161 -22.45 -2.81 -17.35
CA LEU A 161 -23.89 -2.61 -17.56
C LEU A 161 -24.20 -1.41 -18.46
N PRO A 162 -25.42 -1.33 -19.04
CA PRO A 162 -25.89 -0.16 -19.78
C PRO A 162 -25.90 1.12 -18.93
N ASP A 163 -25.79 2.29 -19.57
CA ASP A 163 -25.62 3.57 -18.88
C ASP A 163 -26.74 3.90 -17.87
N ALA A 164 -27.99 3.54 -18.17
CA ALA A 164 -29.13 3.80 -17.28
C ALA A 164 -29.04 3.00 -15.95
N GLU A 165 -28.79 1.69 -16.04
CA GLU A 165 -28.60 0.80 -14.88
C GLU A 165 -27.33 1.20 -14.11
N ARG A 166 -26.27 1.56 -14.83
CA ARG A 166 -25.00 2.00 -14.25
C ARG A 166 -25.18 3.20 -13.33
N ILE A 167 -25.96 4.20 -13.74
CA ILE A 167 -26.22 5.40 -12.95
C ILE A 167 -26.93 5.04 -11.64
N GLN A 168 -27.95 4.17 -11.70
CA GLN A 168 -28.72 3.74 -10.54
C GLN A 168 -27.83 2.99 -9.52
N HIS A 169 -27.11 1.96 -9.95
CA HIS A 169 -26.27 1.18 -9.04
C HIS A 169 -25.07 1.97 -8.50
N THR A 170 -24.55 2.92 -9.28
CA THR A 170 -23.50 3.83 -8.80
C THR A 170 -24.00 4.75 -7.69
N ALA A 171 -25.25 5.23 -7.78
CA ALA A 171 -25.85 6.06 -6.74
C ALA A 171 -25.99 5.27 -5.42
N ASP A 172 -26.50 4.04 -5.48
CA ASP A 172 -26.63 3.15 -4.31
C ASP A 172 -25.27 2.86 -3.66
N MET A 173 -24.27 2.51 -4.47
CA MET A 173 -22.91 2.25 -3.99
C MET A 173 -22.30 3.50 -3.35
N THR A 174 -22.56 4.69 -3.91
CA THR A 174 -22.10 5.97 -3.35
C THR A 174 -22.72 6.24 -1.98
N SER A 175 -24.00 5.95 -1.79
CA SER A 175 -24.69 6.09 -0.50
C SER A 175 -24.10 5.16 0.57
N ILE A 176 -23.80 3.90 0.22
CA ILE A 176 -23.11 2.97 1.12
C ILE A 176 -21.71 3.49 1.46
N ALA A 177 -20.95 3.93 0.46
CA ALA A 177 -19.60 4.44 0.65
C ALA A 177 -19.56 5.70 1.54
N GLN A 178 -20.56 6.59 1.43
CA GLN A 178 -20.66 7.75 2.31
C GLN A 178 -20.82 7.35 3.78
N ARG A 179 -21.70 6.38 4.08
CA ARG A 179 -21.89 5.89 5.45
C ARG A 179 -20.63 5.22 6.00
N VAL A 180 -19.99 4.36 5.20
CA VAL A 180 -18.74 3.68 5.58
C VAL A 180 -17.62 4.69 5.81
N ASN A 181 -17.48 5.71 4.96
CA ASN A 181 -16.45 6.74 5.12
C ASN A 181 -16.70 7.62 6.35
N LEU A 182 -17.96 7.96 6.65
CA LEU A 182 -18.30 8.69 7.87
C LEU A 182 -17.92 7.87 9.12
N HIS A 183 -18.23 6.58 9.12
CA HIS A 183 -17.85 5.70 10.22
C HIS A 183 -16.33 5.54 10.34
N LYS A 184 -15.61 5.42 9.21
CA LYS A 184 -14.15 5.46 9.19
C LYS A 184 -13.60 6.72 9.85
N GLU A 185 -14.16 7.89 9.54
CA GLU A 185 -13.73 9.16 10.15
C GLU A 185 -13.97 9.16 11.67
N GLN A 186 -15.03 8.53 12.15
CA GLN A 186 -15.30 8.35 13.58
C GLN A 186 -14.24 7.44 14.23
N ILE A 187 -13.93 6.29 13.63
CA ILE A 187 -12.88 5.37 14.09
C ILE A 187 -11.51 6.06 14.08
N ASP A 188 -11.16 6.77 13.01
CA ASP A 188 -9.91 7.53 12.89
C ASP A 188 -9.83 8.68 13.93
N ALA A 189 -10.97 9.26 14.33
CA ALA A 189 -11.03 10.25 15.39
C ALA A 189 -10.84 9.63 16.78
N GLN A 190 -11.47 8.47 17.04
CA GLN A 190 -11.29 7.69 18.27
C GLN A 190 -9.83 7.25 18.43
N ASP A 191 -9.22 6.69 17.38
CA ASP A 191 -7.80 6.29 17.38
C ASP A 191 -6.88 7.49 17.68
N ARG A 192 -7.17 8.68 17.11
CA ARG A 192 -6.39 9.90 17.40
C ARG A 192 -6.57 10.36 18.84
N GLN A 193 -7.77 10.29 19.39
CA GLN A 193 -8.04 10.63 20.78
C GLN A 193 -7.29 9.67 21.72
N ALA A 194 -7.37 8.36 21.46
CA ALA A 194 -6.65 7.34 22.22
C ALA A 194 -5.13 7.58 22.20
N ARG A 195 -4.55 7.83 21.02
CA ARG A 195 -3.12 8.18 20.89
C ARG A 195 -2.74 9.40 21.72
N ASN A 196 -3.54 10.47 21.65
CA ASN A 196 -3.27 11.68 22.42
C ASN A 196 -3.31 11.44 23.93
N VAL A 197 -4.29 10.66 24.42
CA VAL A 197 -4.40 10.30 25.84
C VAL A 197 -3.20 9.45 26.28
N ILE A 198 -2.80 8.47 25.47
CA ILE A 198 -1.62 7.63 25.70
C ILE A 198 -0.37 8.50 25.78
N GLU A 199 -0.10 9.32 24.76
CA GLU A 199 1.09 10.17 24.69
C GLU A 199 1.17 11.13 25.88
N GLN A 200 0.05 11.77 26.25
CA GLN A 200 0.01 12.66 27.41
C GLN A 200 0.28 11.91 28.71
N THR A 201 -0.25 10.70 28.87
CA THR A 201 -0.09 9.89 30.08
C THR A 201 1.34 9.36 30.20
N VAL A 202 1.90 8.83 29.12
CA VAL A 202 3.30 8.39 29.07
C VAL A 202 4.21 9.58 29.35
N ARG A 203 4.00 10.73 28.71
CA ARG A 203 4.81 11.94 28.93
C ARG A 203 4.77 12.43 30.38
N LYS A 204 3.58 12.49 30.99
CA LYS A 204 3.42 12.86 32.40
C LYS A 204 4.14 11.86 33.31
N THR A 205 4.06 10.58 33.01
CA THR A 205 4.72 9.52 33.78
C THR A 205 6.24 9.58 33.65
N VAL A 206 6.76 9.78 32.44
CA VAL A 206 8.20 10.02 32.19
C VAL A 206 8.68 11.20 33.05
N GLN A 207 7.96 12.32 33.03
CA GLN A 207 8.30 13.49 33.85
C GLN A 207 8.23 13.20 35.35
N LYS A 208 7.20 12.48 35.81
CA LYS A 208 7.03 12.07 37.21
C LYS A 208 8.21 11.22 37.68
N ILE A 209 8.57 10.19 36.93
CA ILE A 209 9.64 9.26 37.29
C ILE A 209 11.02 9.91 37.17
N SER A 210 11.24 10.76 36.16
CA SER A 210 12.50 11.50 36.04
C SER A 210 12.79 12.43 37.23
N ARG A 211 11.75 12.83 37.97
CA ARG A 211 11.83 13.69 39.18
C ARG A 211 11.72 12.89 40.48
N MET A 212 11.67 11.57 40.39
CA MET A 212 11.50 10.71 41.55
C MET A 212 12.77 10.71 42.40
N THR A 213 12.60 10.85 43.72
CA THR A 213 13.74 10.79 44.64
C THR A 213 14.23 9.35 44.79
N VAL A 214 15.48 9.17 45.22
CA VAL A 214 16.01 7.84 45.57
C VAL A 214 15.12 7.12 46.59
N ASN A 215 14.54 7.86 47.55
CA ASN A 215 13.63 7.29 48.55
C ASN A 215 12.32 6.79 47.91
N ASP A 216 11.73 7.57 47.00
CA ASP A 216 10.51 7.17 46.29
C ASP A 216 10.73 5.93 45.41
N LEU A 217 11.91 5.83 44.78
CA LEU A 217 12.32 4.63 44.02
C LEU A 217 12.38 3.40 44.94
N LEU A 218 13.06 3.52 46.08
CA LEU A 218 13.21 2.42 47.05
C LEU A 218 11.86 1.99 47.64
N ILE A 219 10.96 2.93 47.92
CA ILE A 219 9.58 2.63 48.34
C ILE A 219 8.84 1.84 47.24
N GLY A 220 8.98 2.24 45.98
CA GLY A 220 8.40 1.53 44.84
C GLY A 220 8.91 0.09 44.68
N ILE A 221 10.18 -0.15 45.02
CA ILE A 221 10.83 -1.47 44.97
C ILE A 221 10.35 -2.35 46.13
N LEU A 222 10.37 -1.83 47.37
CA LEU A 222 10.05 -2.59 48.56
C LEU A 222 8.56 -2.86 48.73
N GLY A 223 7.70 -2.08 48.07
CA GLY A 223 6.24 -2.28 48.06
C GLY A 223 5.55 -2.01 49.39
N THR A 224 6.28 -1.67 50.45
CA THR A 224 5.74 -1.30 51.74
C THR A 224 6.38 -0.01 52.25
N ALA A 225 5.57 0.84 52.90
CA ALA A 225 6.00 2.08 53.53
C ALA A 225 6.72 1.85 54.88
N ASN A 226 7.41 0.72 55.05
CA ASN A 226 8.00 0.34 56.33
C ASN A 226 9.28 1.16 56.55
N LYS A 227 9.13 2.31 57.22
CA LYS A 227 10.20 3.30 57.44
C LYS A 227 11.46 2.70 58.09
N GLN A 228 11.34 1.59 58.81
CA GLN A 228 12.47 0.89 59.43
C GLN A 228 13.37 0.16 58.41
N GLU A 229 12.81 -0.57 57.44
CA GLU A 229 13.61 -1.23 56.40
C GLU A 229 14.26 -0.19 55.47
N LEU A 230 13.52 0.89 55.17
CA LEU A 230 14.06 2.03 54.43
C LEU A 230 15.21 2.70 55.19
N ALA A 231 15.08 2.87 56.51
CA ALA A 231 16.12 3.44 57.37
C ALA A 231 17.36 2.53 57.50
N GLU A 232 17.19 1.21 57.52
CA GLU A 232 18.32 0.27 57.51
C GLU A 232 19.11 0.33 56.19
N LEU A 233 18.41 0.52 55.08
CA LEU A 233 19.03 0.64 53.75
C LEU A 233 19.71 1.99 53.52
N THR A 234 19.11 3.09 53.96
CA THR A 234 19.75 4.42 53.88
C THR A 234 20.97 4.53 54.79
N ASN A 235 21.08 3.69 55.83
CA ASN A 235 22.24 3.61 56.72
C ASN A 235 23.41 2.74 56.19
N LEU A 236 23.24 2.04 55.05
CA LEU A 236 24.35 1.30 54.43
C LEU A 236 25.49 2.26 54.04
N PRO A 237 26.77 1.89 54.24
CA PRO A 237 27.91 2.75 53.88
C PRO A 237 27.85 3.25 52.43
N SER A 238 27.40 2.39 51.52
CA SER A 238 27.23 2.68 50.09
C SER A 238 26.10 3.67 49.80
N MET A 239 25.01 3.65 50.60
CA MET A 239 23.94 4.65 50.50
C MET A 239 24.35 5.97 51.14
N LYS A 240 25.04 5.92 52.28
CA LYS A 240 25.63 7.11 52.91
C LYS A 240 26.56 7.85 51.98
N THR A 241 27.40 7.17 51.18
CA THR A 241 28.21 7.84 50.16
C THR A 241 27.41 8.55 49.06
N ILE A 242 26.17 8.11 48.79
CA ILE A 242 25.25 8.71 47.81
C ILE A 242 24.45 9.85 48.46
N THR A 243 23.99 9.67 49.71
CA THR A 243 23.12 10.61 50.43
C THR A 243 23.87 11.68 51.23
N ASP A 244 25.05 11.40 51.76
CA ASP A 244 25.81 12.34 52.64
C ASP A 244 26.48 13.48 51.86
N LYS A 245 26.51 13.42 50.52
CA LYS A 245 27.00 14.54 49.68
C LYS A 245 26.03 15.72 49.61
N THR A 246 24.76 15.53 50.02
CA THR A 246 23.75 16.60 50.07
C THR A 246 22.73 16.29 51.17
N ASP A 247 22.51 17.24 52.07
CA ASP A 247 21.83 17.09 53.38
C ASP A 247 20.33 16.71 53.36
N THR A 248 19.79 16.16 52.27
CA THR A 248 18.38 15.80 52.16
C THR A 248 18.20 14.62 51.23
N GLY A 249 17.38 13.64 51.60
CA GLY A 249 16.95 12.52 50.74
C GLY A 249 16.08 12.94 49.54
N MET A 250 16.39 14.09 48.93
CA MET A 250 15.75 14.74 47.79
C MET A 250 16.53 14.54 46.47
N LEU A 251 17.61 13.76 46.47
CA LEU A 251 18.37 13.46 45.26
C LEU A 251 17.47 12.81 44.21
N VAL A 252 17.30 13.50 43.10
CA VAL A 252 16.61 13.02 41.91
C VAL A 252 17.55 12.04 41.21
N VAL A 253 17.04 10.85 40.87
CA VAL A 253 17.86 9.75 40.33
C VAL A 253 18.58 10.16 39.04
N ALA A 254 17.94 11.00 38.21
CA ALA A 254 18.51 11.47 36.95
C ALA A 254 19.72 12.42 37.12
N ASP A 255 19.84 13.09 38.27
CA ASP A 255 20.90 14.07 38.54
C ASP A 255 22.14 13.43 39.19
N LEU A 256 22.10 12.14 39.49
CA LEU A 256 23.22 11.41 40.08
C LEU A 256 24.35 11.20 39.05
N PRO A 257 25.63 11.39 39.42
CA PRO A 257 26.77 10.94 38.63
C PRO A 257 26.67 9.44 38.32
N VAL A 258 27.17 9.03 37.15
CA VAL A 258 27.14 7.63 36.67
C VAL A 258 27.71 6.62 37.69
N THR A 259 28.77 7.01 38.40
CA THR A 259 29.39 6.20 39.46
C THR A 259 28.44 5.97 40.64
N ASP A 260 27.65 6.97 40.98
CA ASP A 260 26.73 6.96 42.12
C ASP A 260 25.41 6.26 41.73
N GLN A 261 25.00 6.33 40.46
CA GLN A 261 23.94 5.49 39.88
C GLN A 261 24.31 3.99 39.93
N THR A 262 25.57 3.66 39.62
CA THR A 262 26.08 2.28 39.66
C THR A 262 26.06 1.71 41.08
N GLN A 263 26.47 2.51 42.07
CA GLN A 263 26.38 2.14 43.48
C GLN A 263 24.93 2.02 43.95
N LEU A 264 24.03 2.88 43.46
CA LEU A 264 22.60 2.78 43.75
C LEU A 264 22.02 1.45 43.28
N VAL A 265 22.44 0.93 42.12
CA VAL A 265 22.02 -0.41 41.65
C VAL A 265 22.41 -1.48 42.64
N GLN A 266 23.66 -1.47 43.08
CA GLN A 266 24.16 -2.47 44.02
C GLN A 266 23.40 -2.42 45.34
N VAL A 267 23.08 -1.22 45.81
CA VAL A 267 22.22 -1.01 46.99
C VAL A 267 20.82 -1.57 46.74
N MET A 268 20.18 -1.27 45.62
CA MET A 268 18.84 -1.76 45.29
C MET A 268 18.80 -3.29 45.20
N MET A 269 19.82 -3.91 44.60
CA MET A 269 19.96 -5.36 44.51
C MET A 269 20.20 -5.99 45.89
N GLN A 270 21.06 -5.37 46.72
CA GLN A 270 21.26 -5.81 48.11
C GLN A 270 19.99 -5.62 48.96
N ALA A 271 19.22 -4.57 48.71
CA ALA A 271 17.95 -4.30 49.36
C ALA A 271 16.92 -5.38 49.03
N LEU A 272 16.82 -5.77 47.77
CA LEU A 272 15.95 -6.86 47.32
C LEU A 272 16.39 -8.23 47.85
N ALA A 273 17.70 -8.48 47.91
CA ALA A 273 18.25 -9.73 48.44
C ALA A 273 18.07 -9.86 49.97
N LYS A 274 18.07 -8.74 50.70
CA LYS A 274 17.92 -8.70 52.17
C LYS A 274 16.49 -8.45 52.65
N SER A 275 15.60 -7.98 51.77
CA SER A 275 14.21 -7.72 52.06
C SER A 275 13.53 -8.97 52.61
N LYS A 276 13.01 -8.86 53.85
CA LYS A 276 12.21 -9.90 54.52
C LYS A 276 10.72 -9.82 54.13
N SER A 277 10.36 -8.88 53.27
CA SER A 277 9.00 -8.75 52.75
C SER A 277 8.63 -10.01 51.95
N ASP A 278 7.62 -10.74 52.42
CA ASP A 278 7.04 -11.89 51.72
C ASP A 278 6.47 -11.51 50.33
N LYS A 279 6.29 -10.21 50.04
CA LYS A 279 5.78 -9.68 48.76
C LYS A 279 6.43 -8.32 48.42
N PRO A 280 7.55 -8.28 47.68
CA PRO A 280 8.09 -7.02 47.16
C PRO A 280 7.05 -6.30 46.29
N GLY A 281 7.19 -4.98 46.11
CA GLY A 281 6.35 -4.20 45.20
C GLY A 281 6.47 -4.70 43.76
N VAL A 282 5.56 -4.29 42.87
CA VAL A 282 5.55 -4.77 41.46
C VAL A 282 6.91 -4.56 40.78
N LEU A 283 7.54 -3.40 41.01
CA LEU A 283 8.89 -3.12 40.51
C LEU A 283 9.96 -4.01 41.19
N GLY A 284 9.83 -4.29 42.48
CA GLY A 284 10.75 -5.18 43.19
C GLY A 284 10.63 -6.65 42.77
N GLN A 285 9.42 -7.13 42.47
CA GLN A 285 9.20 -8.46 41.87
C GLN A 285 9.88 -8.56 40.51
N LEU A 286 9.78 -7.49 39.71
CA LEU A 286 10.40 -7.40 38.40
C LEU A 286 11.93 -7.39 38.50
N ILE A 287 12.52 -6.56 39.36
CA ILE A 287 13.98 -6.53 39.56
C ILE A 287 14.49 -7.87 40.11
N LYS A 288 13.75 -8.50 41.04
CA LYS A 288 14.09 -9.84 41.57
C LYS A 288 14.00 -10.93 40.50
N ALA A 289 13.06 -10.83 39.56
CA ALA A 289 13.00 -11.73 38.41
C ALA A 289 14.15 -11.45 37.44
N MET A 290 14.47 -10.18 37.21
CA MET A 290 15.60 -9.76 36.40
C MET A 290 16.92 -10.24 37.01
N GLU A 291 17.08 -10.32 38.33
CA GLU A 291 18.33 -10.72 39.00
C GLU A 291 18.97 -11.98 38.41
N LYS A 292 18.15 -13.00 38.10
CA LYS A 292 18.60 -14.25 37.46
C LYS A 292 19.10 -14.05 36.03
N ASP A 293 18.57 -13.05 35.34
CA ASP A 293 18.83 -12.70 33.95
C ASP A 293 19.76 -11.49 33.77
N VAL A 294 20.11 -10.74 34.84
CA VAL A 294 21.01 -9.58 34.78
C VAL A 294 22.36 -9.98 34.18
N THR A 295 22.86 -11.15 34.56
CA THR A 295 24.10 -11.69 34.00
C THR A 295 23.97 -11.95 32.48
N ALA A 296 22.83 -12.47 32.04
CA ALA A 296 22.54 -12.72 30.62
C ALA A 296 22.37 -11.40 29.84
N LEU A 297 21.79 -10.36 30.46
CA LEU A 297 21.69 -9.01 29.88
C LEU A 297 23.07 -8.36 29.69
N ILE A 298 23.93 -8.44 30.72
CA ILE A 298 25.30 -7.87 30.69
C ILE A 298 26.20 -8.64 29.71
N LYS A 299 25.96 -9.94 29.51
CA LYS A 299 26.66 -10.75 28.52
C LYS A 299 26.10 -10.60 27.10
N GLY A 300 24.95 -9.96 26.93
CA GLY A 300 24.27 -9.79 25.64
C GLY A 300 23.55 -11.05 25.15
N GLU A 301 23.34 -12.04 26.03
CA GLU A 301 22.60 -13.27 25.74
C GLU A 301 21.09 -12.98 25.65
N LYS A 302 20.57 -12.13 26.55
CA LYS A 302 19.20 -11.61 26.51
C LYS A 302 19.24 -10.14 26.13
N THR A 303 18.44 -9.75 25.14
CA THR A 303 18.49 -8.40 24.54
C THR A 303 17.11 -7.80 24.27
N HIS A 304 16.04 -8.58 24.48
CA HIS A 304 14.67 -8.19 24.21
C HIS A 304 13.82 -8.31 25.47
N LEU A 305 12.82 -7.44 25.57
CA LEU A 305 11.67 -7.57 26.45
C LEU A 305 10.51 -8.11 25.61
N SER A 306 10.08 -9.33 25.92
CA SER A 306 8.88 -9.95 25.34
C SER A 306 7.69 -9.73 26.25
N ILE A 307 6.57 -9.30 25.68
CA ILE A 307 5.28 -9.16 26.33
C ILE A 307 4.31 -10.06 25.56
N VAL A 308 3.82 -11.11 26.18
CA VAL A 308 2.84 -12.05 25.61
C VAL A 308 1.51 -11.80 26.30
N TYR A 309 0.41 -11.79 25.56
CA TYR A 309 -0.90 -11.49 26.10
C TYR A 309 -1.99 -12.34 25.44
N ASP A 310 -3.08 -12.56 26.17
CA ASP A 310 -4.35 -13.08 25.62
C ASP A 310 -5.16 -11.90 25.07
N ASN A 311 -5.68 -12.01 23.85
CA ASN A 311 -6.49 -10.96 23.21
C ASN A 311 -7.98 -10.99 23.61
N GLY A 312 -8.37 -11.82 24.58
CA GLY A 312 -9.74 -11.92 25.08
C GLY A 312 -10.67 -12.78 24.22
N GLU A 313 -10.28 -13.08 22.98
CA GLU A 313 -10.91 -14.08 22.11
C GLU A 313 -10.28 -15.48 22.28
N GLY A 314 -9.36 -15.62 23.24
CA GLY A 314 -8.61 -16.85 23.50
C GLY A 314 -7.43 -17.06 22.56
N SER A 315 -7.02 -16.04 21.80
CA SER A 315 -5.82 -16.10 20.96
C SER A 315 -4.65 -15.35 21.59
N VAL A 316 -3.43 -15.88 21.43
CA VAL A 316 -2.23 -15.26 21.97
C VAL A 316 -1.66 -14.21 21.01
N GLY A 317 -1.34 -13.03 21.54
CA GLY A 317 -0.51 -12.03 20.88
C GLY A 317 0.82 -11.82 21.60
N SER A 318 1.79 -11.22 20.92
CA SER A 318 3.08 -10.89 21.51
C SER A 318 3.69 -9.61 20.94
N PHE A 319 4.37 -8.86 21.81
CA PHE A 319 5.20 -7.69 21.50
C PHE A 319 6.62 -7.93 21.96
N HIS A 320 7.59 -7.63 21.09
CA HIS A 320 9.01 -7.83 21.39
C HIS A 320 9.77 -6.53 21.18
N ILE A 321 10.35 -6.03 22.25
CA ILE A 321 11.00 -4.72 22.30
C ILE A 321 12.50 -4.94 22.55
N GLU A 322 13.35 -4.45 21.66
CA GLU A 322 14.78 -4.43 21.89
C GLU A 322 15.12 -3.47 23.04
N ILE A 323 15.80 -3.96 24.08
CA ILE A 323 16.04 -3.21 25.31
C ILE A 323 16.84 -1.93 25.05
N GLY A 324 17.86 -1.99 24.19
CA GLY A 324 18.64 -0.80 23.81
C GLY A 324 17.78 0.29 23.16
N LYS A 325 16.81 -0.08 22.31
CA LYS A 325 15.85 0.87 21.73
C LYS A 325 14.88 1.41 22.78
N PHE A 326 14.44 0.55 23.70
CA PHE A 326 13.53 0.94 24.76
C PHE A 326 14.13 1.98 25.72
N ILE A 327 15.42 1.86 26.02
CA ILE A 327 16.14 2.84 26.83
C ILE A 327 16.28 4.16 26.07
N ASN A 328 16.74 4.11 24.81
CA ASN A 328 17.07 5.31 24.04
C ASN A 328 15.83 6.10 23.58
N ALA A 329 14.67 5.44 23.45
CA ALA A 329 13.43 6.03 22.97
C ALA A 329 12.22 5.58 23.81
N THR A 330 12.34 5.66 25.13
CA THR A 330 11.31 5.15 26.07
C THR A 330 9.92 5.68 25.76
N GLN A 331 9.75 7.00 25.61
CA GLN A 331 8.44 7.59 25.36
C GLN A 331 7.81 7.03 24.07
N THR A 332 8.49 7.15 22.93
CA THR A 332 7.97 6.68 21.63
C THR A 332 7.69 5.18 21.62
N THR A 333 8.53 4.40 22.29
CA THR A 333 8.35 2.94 22.41
C THR A 333 7.09 2.61 23.22
N LEU A 334 6.87 3.30 24.34
CA LEU A 334 5.68 3.11 25.17
C LEU A 334 4.41 3.62 24.50
N ASP A 335 4.47 4.78 23.83
CA ASP A 335 3.35 5.31 23.06
C ASP A 335 2.88 4.29 22.00
N THR A 336 3.85 3.64 21.33
CA THR A 336 3.57 2.61 20.34
C THR A 336 3.02 1.34 20.99
N LEU A 337 3.67 0.85 22.06
CA LEU A 337 3.24 -0.35 22.77
C LEU A 337 1.81 -0.22 23.29
N PHE A 338 1.51 0.84 24.04
CA PHE A 338 0.17 1.04 24.62
C PHE A 338 -0.89 1.24 23.54
N PHE A 339 -0.56 1.92 22.45
CA PHE A 339 -1.50 2.06 21.35
C PHE A 339 -1.76 0.72 20.64
N GLN A 340 -0.73 -0.12 20.50
CA GLN A 340 -0.92 -1.45 19.91
C GLN A 340 -1.73 -2.37 20.83
N LEU A 341 -1.48 -2.37 22.14
CA LEU A 341 -2.30 -3.08 23.12
C LEU A 341 -3.77 -2.63 23.07
N TYR A 342 -4.00 -1.31 22.98
CA TYR A 342 -5.34 -0.75 22.76
C TYR A 342 -5.99 -1.26 21.47
N LYS A 343 -5.25 -1.33 20.36
CA LYS A 343 -5.76 -1.84 19.07
C LYS A 343 -6.05 -3.35 19.07
N GLN A 344 -5.50 -4.07 20.04
CA GLN A 344 -5.66 -5.51 20.20
C GLN A 344 -6.68 -5.86 21.28
N ASP A 345 -7.43 -4.87 21.77
CA ASP A 345 -8.44 -4.99 22.84
C ASP A 345 -7.90 -5.64 24.13
N VAL A 346 -6.60 -5.46 24.40
CA VAL A 346 -5.97 -6.04 25.60
C VAL A 346 -6.46 -5.28 26.81
N ASP A 347 -7.44 -5.82 27.50
CA ASP A 347 -8.10 -5.17 28.62
C ASP A 347 -7.46 -5.56 29.97
N ALA A 348 -8.15 -5.23 31.05
CA ALA A 348 -7.79 -5.60 32.40
C ALA A 348 -7.71 -7.11 32.63
N ASP A 349 -8.66 -7.85 32.06
CA ASP A 349 -8.85 -9.26 32.36
C ASP A 349 -7.94 -10.15 31.49
N SER A 350 -7.31 -9.54 30.48
CA SER A 350 -6.33 -10.16 29.59
C SER A 350 -5.09 -10.64 30.36
N GLY A 351 -4.79 -11.93 30.27
CA GLY A 351 -3.59 -12.51 30.86
C GLY A 351 -2.35 -11.95 30.17
N LEU A 352 -1.41 -11.37 30.93
CA LEU A 352 -0.19 -10.77 30.39
C LEU A 352 1.06 -11.37 31.05
N VAL A 353 2.02 -11.77 30.23
CA VAL A 353 3.29 -12.38 30.64
C VAL A 353 4.44 -11.56 30.07
N MET A 354 5.34 -11.11 30.94
CA MET A 354 6.56 -10.40 30.54
C MET A 354 7.78 -11.28 30.78
N SER A 355 8.71 -11.32 29.82
CA SER A 355 9.94 -12.08 29.93
C SER A 355 11.11 -11.39 29.22
N LEU A 356 12.31 -11.53 29.77
CA LEU A 356 13.54 -11.16 29.09
C LEU A 356 13.98 -12.29 28.19
N THR A 357 14.20 -11.97 26.91
CA THR A 357 14.40 -12.98 25.88
C THR A 357 15.63 -12.70 25.00
N SER A 358 16.23 -13.80 24.54
CA SER A 358 17.22 -13.84 23.48
C SER A 358 16.54 -13.76 22.10
N PRO A 359 17.28 -13.42 21.03
CA PRO A 359 16.73 -13.41 19.68
C PRO A 359 16.10 -14.76 19.25
N THR A 360 16.68 -15.88 19.68
CA THR A 360 16.15 -17.23 19.41
C THR A 360 14.82 -17.45 20.11
N GLU A 361 14.70 -17.06 21.38
CA GLU A 361 13.46 -17.15 22.16
C GLU A 361 12.37 -16.23 21.59
N VAL A 362 12.72 -15.05 21.09
CA VAL A 362 11.77 -14.20 20.36
C VAL A 362 11.27 -14.89 19.10
N GLY A 363 12.15 -15.54 18.33
CA GLY A 363 11.75 -16.34 17.17
C GLY A 363 10.71 -17.40 17.52
N ALA A 364 10.90 -18.11 18.63
CA ALA A 364 9.96 -19.10 19.15
C ALA A 364 8.62 -18.47 19.57
N LEU A 365 8.66 -17.35 20.30
CA LEU A 365 7.45 -16.66 20.77
C LEU A 365 6.65 -16.01 19.63
N LEU A 366 7.29 -15.60 18.53
CA LEU A 366 6.57 -15.15 17.35
C LEU A 366 5.73 -16.26 16.72
N GLN A 367 6.17 -17.52 16.81
CA GLN A 367 5.35 -18.67 16.41
C GLN A 367 4.15 -18.86 17.32
N PHE A 368 4.21 -18.34 18.54
CA PHE A 368 3.14 -18.41 19.52
C PHE A 368 2.01 -17.39 19.23
N ASN A 369 2.22 -16.44 18.31
CA ASN A 369 1.15 -15.55 17.86
C ASN A 369 0.01 -16.32 17.18
N GLU A 370 -1.21 -15.83 17.40
CA GLU A 370 -2.47 -16.41 16.91
C GLU A 370 -2.69 -17.85 17.41
N PHE A 371 -1.95 -18.28 18.43
CA PHE A 371 -2.18 -19.58 19.05
C PHE A 371 -3.48 -19.52 19.86
N ASP A 372 -4.40 -20.45 19.59
CA ASP A 372 -5.67 -20.54 20.30
C ASP A 372 -5.47 -21.26 21.64
N MET A 373 -5.51 -20.50 22.73
CA MET A 373 -5.41 -21.00 24.11
C MET A 373 -6.54 -21.97 24.47
N ASN A 374 -7.67 -21.93 23.78
CA ASN A 374 -8.77 -22.88 24.01
C ASN A 374 -8.41 -24.31 23.59
N THR A 375 -7.38 -24.48 22.74
CA THR A 375 -6.87 -25.79 22.34
C THR A 375 -6.02 -26.46 23.43
N VAL A 376 -5.64 -25.70 24.46
CA VAL A 376 -4.86 -26.18 25.60
C VAL A 376 -5.80 -26.62 26.71
N SER A 377 -5.43 -27.66 27.46
CA SER A 377 -6.19 -28.07 28.65
C SER A 377 -6.38 -26.90 29.61
N ALA A 378 -7.60 -26.69 30.12
CA ALA A 378 -7.97 -25.59 31.03
C ALA A 378 -7.14 -25.47 32.33
N THR A 379 -6.26 -26.44 32.60
CA THR A 379 -5.32 -26.45 33.72
C THR A 379 -3.99 -25.73 33.45
N GLN A 380 -3.69 -25.38 32.20
CA GLN A 380 -2.43 -24.74 31.81
C GLN A 380 -2.64 -23.24 31.58
N SER A 381 -1.81 -22.41 32.23
CA SER A 381 -1.86 -20.95 32.10
C SER A 381 -1.04 -20.45 30.90
N LEU A 382 -1.33 -19.24 30.42
CA LEU A 382 -0.53 -18.55 29.40
C LEU A 382 0.96 -18.47 29.78
N GLU A 383 1.23 -18.27 31.06
CA GLU A 383 2.57 -18.28 31.64
C GLU A 383 3.25 -19.65 31.45
N TYR A 384 2.57 -20.74 31.80
CA TYR A 384 3.12 -22.09 31.66
C TYR A 384 3.49 -22.38 30.20
N MET A 385 2.59 -22.04 29.27
CA MET A 385 2.82 -22.22 27.83
C MET A 385 3.97 -21.37 27.31
N THR A 386 4.00 -20.09 27.67
CA THR A 386 5.10 -19.18 27.34
C THR A 386 6.43 -19.77 27.81
N GLY A 387 6.43 -20.39 28.99
CA GLY A 387 7.62 -21.01 29.54
C GLY A 387 8.10 -22.23 28.79
N LEU A 388 7.19 -23.11 28.37
CA LEU A 388 7.53 -24.25 27.54
C LEU A 388 8.08 -23.82 26.17
N VAL A 389 7.51 -22.77 25.57
CA VAL A 389 7.99 -22.24 24.29
C VAL A 389 9.40 -21.67 24.43
N ILE A 390 9.68 -20.89 25.48
CA ILE A 390 11.01 -20.34 25.75
C ILE A 390 12.03 -21.47 25.99
N GLN A 391 11.69 -22.46 26.82
CA GLN A 391 12.60 -23.58 27.14
C GLN A 391 12.99 -24.40 25.92
N ASN A 392 12.08 -24.52 24.95
CA ASN A 392 12.27 -25.31 23.74
C ASN A 392 12.52 -24.44 22.50
N ALA A 393 12.94 -23.18 22.68
CA ALA A 393 13.09 -22.22 21.59
C ALA A 393 14.07 -22.66 20.49
N ALA A 394 14.98 -23.59 20.78
CA ALA A 394 15.94 -24.12 19.81
C ALA A 394 15.43 -25.37 19.05
N ASP A 395 14.31 -25.97 19.47
CA ASP A 395 13.81 -27.24 18.93
C ASP A 395 12.44 -27.06 18.24
N PRO A 396 12.41 -26.92 16.90
CA PRO A 396 11.17 -26.72 16.17
C PRO A 396 10.22 -27.92 16.22
N MET A 397 10.75 -29.15 16.41
CA MET A 397 9.92 -30.35 16.53
C MET A 397 9.18 -30.34 17.87
N VAL A 398 9.86 -30.01 18.97
CA VAL A 398 9.20 -29.93 20.28
C VAL A 398 8.18 -28.79 20.29
N LEU A 399 8.49 -27.64 19.69
CA LEU A 399 7.55 -26.51 19.55
C LEU A 399 6.30 -26.90 18.75
N SER A 400 6.43 -27.67 17.66
CA SER A 400 5.27 -28.08 16.89
C SER A 400 4.32 -28.99 17.67
N HIS A 401 4.87 -29.80 18.59
CA HIS A 401 4.06 -30.62 19.50
C HIS A 401 3.39 -29.76 20.58
N ILE A 402 4.11 -28.79 21.16
CA ILE A 402 3.57 -27.87 22.18
C ILE A 402 2.42 -27.03 21.61
N MET A 403 2.57 -26.50 20.39
CA MET A 403 1.60 -25.60 19.77
C MET A 403 0.58 -26.32 18.87
N ASN A 404 0.64 -27.65 18.78
CA ASN A 404 -0.21 -28.46 17.90
C ASN A 404 -0.33 -27.91 16.46
N LYS A 405 0.76 -27.32 15.94
CA LYS A 405 0.84 -26.73 14.59
C LYS A 405 2.25 -26.89 14.03
N PRO A 406 2.41 -27.07 12.70
CA PRO A 406 3.74 -27.21 12.11
C PRO A 406 4.56 -25.93 12.30
N VAL A 407 5.80 -26.07 12.76
CA VAL A 407 6.78 -24.97 12.91
C VAL A 407 7.91 -25.19 11.94
N ARG A 408 8.21 -24.22 11.07
CA ARG A 408 9.31 -24.33 10.10
C ARG A 408 10.58 -23.69 10.67
N SER A 409 11.72 -24.38 10.53
CA SER A 409 13.04 -23.89 10.95
C SER A 409 13.46 -22.58 10.25
N GLU A 410 12.97 -22.36 9.03
CA GLU A 410 13.16 -21.14 8.25
C GLU A 410 12.49 -19.92 8.90
N GLU A 411 11.32 -20.11 9.52
CA GLU A 411 10.54 -19.05 10.19
C GLU A 411 11.16 -18.67 11.55
N MET A 412 11.84 -19.61 12.20
CA MET A 412 12.65 -19.36 13.41
C MET A 412 13.92 -18.56 13.12
N SER A 413 14.40 -18.57 11.87
CA SER A 413 15.71 -18.04 11.47
C SER A 413 15.69 -16.54 11.10
N TYR A 414 14.51 -15.91 11.03
CA TYR A 414 14.35 -14.54 10.56
C TYR A 414 15.03 -13.49 11.48
N LEU A 415 15.06 -13.74 12.79
CA LEU A 415 15.73 -12.87 13.77
C LEU A 415 17.19 -13.24 14.03
N THR A 416 17.56 -14.51 13.86
CA THR A 416 18.93 -15.00 14.09
C THR A 416 19.89 -14.67 12.94
N SER A 417 19.39 -14.56 11.71
CA SER A 417 20.18 -14.13 10.54
C SER A 417 20.66 -12.67 10.60
N HIS A 418 20.05 -11.84 11.46
CA HIS A 418 20.48 -10.46 11.73
C HIS A 418 21.24 -10.32 13.08
N SER A 419 21.59 -11.42 13.74
CA SER A 419 22.18 -11.44 15.10
C SER A 419 23.50 -12.19 15.22
N THR A 420 24.19 -12.50 14.11
CA THR A 420 25.48 -13.24 14.13
C THR A 420 26.66 -12.43 14.66
N GLU A 421 26.54 -11.11 14.78
CA GLU A 421 27.45 -10.33 15.62
C GLU A 421 26.95 -10.41 17.06
N ARG A 422 27.75 -11.01 17.96
CA ARG A 422 27.52 -10.95 19.41
C ARG A 422 27.24 -9.49 19.78
N ARG A 423 25.97 -9.16 20.01
CA ARG A 423 25.59 -7.81 20.44
C ARG A 423 26.29 -7.57 21.77
N ALA A 424 26.97 -6.43 21.89
CA ALA A 424 27.57 -6.02 23.14
C ALA A 424 26.47 -6.04 24.21
N GLY A 425 26.70 -6.74 25.31
CA GLY A 425 25.75 -6.76 26.41
C GLY A 425 25.62 -5.39 27.05
N LEU A 426 24.56 -5.24 27.86
CA LEU A 426 24.24 -3.95 28.46
C LEU A 426 25.30 -3.54 29.47
N LYS A 427 25.73 -2.29 29.38
CA LYS A 427 26.55 -1.67 30.44
C LYS A 427 25.71 -1.46 31.70
N PRO A 428 26.32 -1.38 32.90
CA PRO A 428 25.57 -1.13 34.14
C PRO A 428 24.65 0.09 34.08
N GLU A 429 25.04 1.15 33.37
CA GLU A 429 24.23 2.36 33.18
C GLU A 429 22.99 2.10 32.32
N GLU A 430 23.12 1.25 31.30
CA GLU A 430 22.01 0.86 30.43
C GLU A 430 21.02 -0.06 31.15
N VAL A 431 21.49 -0.90 32.07
CA VAL A 431 20.63 -1.68 32.97
C VAL A 431 19.78 -0.75 33.85
N MET A 432 20.33 0.38 34.30
CA MET A 432 19.55 1.39 35.04
C MET A 432 18.57 2.15 34.17
N GLY A 433 18.98 2.53 32.96
CA GLY A 433 18.07 3.07 31.96
C GLY A 433 16.89 2.13 31.71
N PHE A 434 17.14 0.82 31.67
CA PHE A 434 16.11 -0.19 31.47
C PHE A 434 15.16 -0.30 32.67
N ILE A 435 15.68 -0.35 33.90
CA ILE A 435 14.84 -0.35 35.12
C ILE A 435 13.97 0.92 35.18
N GLY A 436 14.53 2.08 34.83
CA GLY A 436 13.77 3.33 34.73
C GLY A 436 12.66 3.26 33.68
N ALA A 437 12.96 2.73 32.49
CA ALA A 437 11.98 2.54 31.42
C ALA A 437 10.84 1.57 31.84
N MET A 438 11.17 0.49 32.56
CA MET A 438 10.19 -0.44 33.11
C MET A 438 9.30 0.21 34.18
N ALA A 439 9.87 1.05 35.05
CA ALA A 439 9.08 1.81 36.02
C ALA A 439 8.09 2.76 35.31
N ILE A 440 8.53 3.41 34.22
CA ILE A 440 7.66 4.28 33.40
C ILE A 440 6.53 3.47 32.76
N MET A 441 6.85 2.30 32.20
CA MET A 441 5.84 1.41 31.63
C MET A 441 4.76 1.03 32.67
N LEU A 442 5.17 0.58 33.86
CA LEU A 442 4.24 0.14 34.90
C LEU A 442 3.35 1.28 35.41
N GLU A 443 3.93 2.45 35.68
CA GLU A 443 3.18 3.60 36.17
C GLU A 443 2.26 4.19 35.10
N ALA A 444 2.68 4.20 33.83
CA ALA A 444 1.85 4.66 32.72
C ALA A 444 0.68 3.70 32.51
N GLY A 445 0.93 2.39 32.56
CA GLY A 445 -0.12 1.36 32.51
C GLY A 445 -1.17 1.58 33.61
N LYS A 446 -0.73 1.85 34.85
CA LYS A 446 -1.62 2.18 35.97
C LYS A 446 -2.47 3.44 35.74
N GLN A 447 -1.96 4.45 35.05
CA GLN A 447 -2.72 5.70 34.83
C GLN A 447 -3.69 5.59 33.65
N LEU A 448 -3.34 4.82 32.62
CA LEU A 448 -4.23 4.48 31.50
C LEU A 448 -5.39 3.54 31.91
N SER A 449 -5.40 3.14 33.18
CA SER A 449 -6.37 2.24 33.82
C SER A 449 -7.56 2.94 34.51
N VAL A 450 -7.51 4.25 34.74
CA VAL A 450 -8.54 4.94 35.55
C VAL A 450 -9.75 5.25 34.68
N PRO A 451 -10.96 4.73 34.99
CA PRO A 451 -12.15 4.97 34.18
C PRO A 451 -12.50 6.46 34.20
N SER A 452 -12.47 7.11 33.03
CA SER A 452 -13.01 8.45 32.87
C SER A 452 -14.53 8.39 33.09
N SER A 453 -15.00 9.16 34.05
CA SER A 453 -16.41 9.28 34.44
C SER A 453 -17.25 9.94 33.35
N SER A 454 -17.61 9.22 32.28
CA SER A 454 -18.77 9.54 31.43
C SER A 454 -19.14 8.37 30.50
N LYS A 455 -20.17 7.62 30.92
CA LYS A 455 -21.10 6.79 30.12
C LYS A 455 -20.55 5.66 29.23
N GLN A 456 -20.71 4.44 29.76
CA GLN A 456 -21.23 3.21 29.13
C GLN A 456 -20.79 2.87 27.69
N HIS A 457 -19.60 2.29 27.56
CA HIS A 457 -19.29 1.00 26.90
C HIS A 457 -17.82 0.94 26.50
N GLU A 458 -16.91 1.08 27.47
CA GLU A 458 -15.48 0.79 27.24
C GLU A 458 -14.94 0.16 28.52
N LYS A 459 -14.50 -1.10 28.41
CA LYS A 459 -13.88 -1.85 29.51
C LYS A 459 -12.40 -1.42 29.62
N PRO A 460 -11.88 -1.16 30.84
CA PRO A 460 -10.56 -0.56 31.02
C PRO A 460 -9.40 -1.58 30.90
N LEU A 461 -8.25 -1.11 30.39
CA LEU A 461 -6.95 -1.80 30.17
C LEU A 461 -6.21 -2.28 31.44
N ALA A 462 -6.89 -2.28 32.59
CA ALA A 462 -6.29 -1.92 33.87
C ALA A 462 -5.70 -3.04 34.75
N GLN A 463 -6.29 -4.22 34.72
CA GLN A 463 -5.89 -5.32 35.59
C GLN A 463 -4.75 -6.19 35.01
N ALA A 464 -4.44 -6.10 33.71
CA ALA A 464 -3.39 -6.91 33.08
C ALA A 464 -1.98 -6.50 33.50
N ILE A 465 -1.74 -5.21 33.74
CA ILE A 465 -0.39 -4.70 34.09
C ILE A 465 -0.24 -4.48 35.61
N THR A 466 -1.33 -4.27 36.37
CA THR A 466 -1.25 -3.96 37.81
C THR A 466 -2.30 -4.61 38.73
N GLY A 467 -3.33 -5.27 38.19
CA GLY A 467 -4.54 -5.66 38.94
C GLY A 467 -4.55 -7.08 39.50
N SER A 468 -3.39 -7.71 39.65
CA SER A 468 -3.28 -8.91 40.44
C SER A 468 -2.80 -8.59 41.86
N THR A 469 -3.74 -8.55 42.77
CA THR A 469 -3.53 -9.24 44.05
C THR A 469 -3.87 -10.73 43.96
N MET A 470 -4.24 -11.29 42.78
CA MET A 470 -4.46 -12.74 42.55
C MET A 470 -4.17 -13.34 41.13
N GLY A 471 -3.66 -12.61 40.15
CA GLY A 471 -3.08 -13.10 38.88
C GLY A 471 -1.59 -12.74 38.74
N GLN A 472 -0.75 -13.40 39.54
CA GLN A 472 0.66 -13.05 39.73
C GLN A 472 1.35 -12.67 38.41
N ILE A 473 2.08 -11.54 38.37
CA ILE A 473 3.15 -11.35 37.38
C ILE A 473 4.18 -12.42 37.70
N LYS A 474 3.96 -13.61 37.16
CA LYS A 474 4.83 -14.74 37.34
C LYS A 474 5.69 -14.84 36.09
N TYR A 475 6.96 -14.58 36.32
CA TYR A 475 8.00 -14.85 35.37
C TYR A 475 8.19 -16.34 35.28
N VAL A 476 8.26 -16.87 34.06
CA VAL A 476 8.72 -18.24 33.83
C VAL A 476 10.17 -18.32 34.30
N GLN A 477 10.38 -18.99 35.43
CA GLN A 477 11.72 -19.37 35.86
C GLN A 477 12.11 -20.68 35.17
N THR A 478 13.06 -20.65 34.24
CA THR A 478 13.69 -21.86 33.72
C THR A 478 14.75 -22.35 34.70
N ASN A 479 14.34 -22.99 35.79
CA ASN A 479 15.25 -23.72 36.66
C ASN A 479 15.17 -25.22 36.29
N VAL A 480 16.10 -25.74 35.49
CA VAL A 480 16.36 -27.20 35.49
C VAL A 480 17.86 -27.45 35.33
N GLU A 481 18.44 -28.12 36.32
CA GLU A 481 19.80 -28.67 36.30
C GLU A 481 19.99 -29.64 35.12
N PRO A 482 21.17 -29.67 34.49
CA PRO A 482 21.46 -30.64 33.44
C PRO A 482 21.57 -32.03 34.06
N LYS A 483 20.51 -32.84 33.93
CA LYS A 483 20.58 -34.28 34.22
C LYS A 483 21.34 -34.99 33.10
N VAL A 484 22.61 -35.25 33.36
CA VAL A 484 23.34 -36.35 32.72
C VAL A 484 22.90 -37.66 33.39
N SER A 485 22.37 -38.60 32.60
CA SER A 485 22.80 -40.01 32.52
C SER A 485 21.67 -40.99 32.20
N SER A 486 22.00 -41.87 31.25
CA SER A 486 21.72 -43.30 31.18
C SER A 486 20.27 -43.78 31.23
N SER A 487 19.84 -44.38 30.11
CA SER A 487 19.55 -45.83 29.98
C SER A 487 18.37 -46.04 29.05
N GLN A 488 18.60 -46.56 27.85
CA GLN A 488 17.70 -47.56 27.25
C GLN A 488 18.44 -48.33 26.14
N LYS A 489 18.53 -49.64 26.36
CA LYS A 489 19.02 -50.68 25.45
C LYS A 489 17.81 -51.34 24.78
N GLN A 490 18.03 -51.79 23.53
CA GLN A 490 17.32 -52.81 22.73
C GLN A 490 15.96 -52.37 22.13
N HIS A 491 15.66 -52.53 20.84
CA HIS A 491 16.15 -53.38 19.72
C HIS A 491 16.21 -52.53 18.42
N GLU A 492 17.26 -52.54 17.57
CA GLU A 492 17.53 -53.47 16.43
C GLU A 492 16.30 -53.79 15.58
N GLN A 493 16.26 -53.78 14.24
CA GLN A 493 17.16 -53.61 13.08
C GLN A 493 16.17 -53.31 11.91
N ILE A 494 16.51 -52.69 10.78
CA ILE A 494 17.35 -53.23 9.69
C ILE A 494 17.77 -52.05 8.79
N LEU A 495 19.09 -52.00 8.56
CA LEU A 495 19.87 -51.69 7.34
C LEU A 495 19.12 -51.15 6.09
N SER A 496 19.73 -50.44 5.13
CA SER A 496 21.01 -49.76 4.93
C SER A 496 21.16 -49.55 3.42
N GLN A 497 21.58 -48.35 3.03
CA GLN A 497 22.62 -48.04 2.03
C GLN A 497 22.57 -48.64 0.60
N ALA A 498 22.76 -47.78 -0.41
CA ALA A 498 24.04 -47.71 -1.14
C ALA A 498 23.99 -46.65 -2.26
N LEU A 499 24.94 -45.70 -2.23
CA LEU A 499 25.52 -45.10 -3.43
C LEU A 499 26.53 -46.11 -4.03
N PRO A 500 26.83 -46.04 -5.33
CA PRO A 500 28.09 -45.37 -5.70
C PRO A 500 28.05 -44.55 -7.00
N GLU A 501 29.06 -43.68 -7.08
CA GLU A 501 29.51 -42.84 -8.18
C GLU A 501 29.99 -43.64 -9.41
N GLN A 502 29.99 -43.02 -10.61
CA GLN A 502 31.24 -42.80 -11.36
C GLN A 502 31.10 -41.87 -12.57
N LYS A 503 32.16 -41.07 -12.77
CA LYS A 503 32.46 -40.11 -13.85
C LYS A 503 32.86 -40.81 -15.16
N ILE A 504 32.78 -40.09 -16.30
CA ILE A 504 33.93 -39.63 -17.13
C ILE A 504 33.44 -38.94 -18.44
N SER A 505 34.11 -37.83 -18.75
CA SER A 505 34.27 -37.02 -19.99
C SER A 505 34.47 -37.81 -21.31
N ALA A 506 34.54 -37.29 -22.54
CA ALA A 506 34.50 -35.96 -23.20
C ALA A 506 34.36 -36.18 -24.74
N ASP A 507 34.14 -35.06 -25.45
CA ASP A 507 34.64 -34.72 -26.81
C ASP A 507 33.84 -34.98 -28.10
N SER A 508 34.07 -34.02 -29.02
CA SER A 508 33.90 -34.00 -30.48
C SER A 508 32.64 -33.29 -31.03
N VAL A 509 32.65 -31.97 -31.32
CA VAL A 509 33.20 -31.25 -32.51
C VAL A 509 32.19 -31.13 -33.70
N CYS A 510 31.90 -29.86 -34.04
CA CYS A 510 31.48 -29.20 -35.31
C CYS A 510 30.43 -29.89 -36.23
N SER A 511 29.38 -29.20 -36.73
CA SER A 511 29.47 -28.06 -37.66
C SER A 511 28.10 -27.36 -37.94
N GLU A 512 28.16 -26.04 -38.13
CA GLU A 512 27.47 -25.15 -39.09
C GLU A 512 25.95 -25.15 -39.41
N SER A 513 25.36 -23.94 -39.19
CA SER A 513 24.46 -23.17 -40.07
C SER A 513 23.03 -23.72 -40.33
N THR A 514 21.94 -22.99 -40.09
CA THR A 514 21.49 -21.80 -40.82
C THR A 514 20.17 -21.26 -40.20
N LEU A 515 19.97 -19.94 -40.29
CA LEU A 515 18.68 -19.20 -40.28
C LEU A 515 17.76 -19.77 -41.38
N ASP A 516 16.43 -19.87 -41.35
CA ASP A 516 15.31 -19.27 -40.62
C ASP A 516 14.03 -20.10 -40.98
N PRO A 517 12.79 -19.62 -40.78
CA PRO A 517 11.83 -19.98 -39.74
C PRO A 517 10.76 -20.99 -40.19
N THR A 518 10.05 -21.62 -39.25
CA THR A 518 8.58 -21.79 -39.34
C THR A 518 7.99 -22.46 -38.08
N ASN A 519 6.83 -21.92 -37.68
CA ASN A 519 5.76 -22.54 -36.89
C ASN A 519 6.08 -23.05 -35.47
N ASP A 520 5.65 -22.29 -34.47
CA ASP A 520 5.04 -22.90 -33.29
C ASP A 520 3.90 -22.05 -32.69
N LYS A 521 3.05 -22.76 -31.97
CA LYS A 521 1.67 -22.49 -31.57
C LYS A 521 1.48 -21.24 -30.72
N GLY A 522 0.51 -20.43 -31.13
CA GLY A 522 0.11 -19.20 -30.45
C GLY A 522 -0.50 -19.43 -29.07
N LYS A 523 0.24 -19.04 -28.04
CA LYS A 523 -0.35 -18.49 -26.81
C LYS A 523 -0.61 -17.00 -27.06
N GLN A 524 -1.84 -16.56 -26.87
CA GLN A 524 -2.17 -15.13 -26.90
C GLN A 524 -1.50 -14.44 -25.70
N GLU A 525 -0.38 -13.77 -25.95
CA GLU A 525 0.05 -12.66 -25.11
C GLU A 525 -0.93 -11.51 -25.32
N ILE A 526 -1.65 -11.12 -24.26
CA ILE A 526 -2.38 -9.86 -24.23
C ILE A 526 -1.34 -8.75 -24.33
N ASN A 527 -1.35 -8.03 -25.45
CA ASN A 527 -0.41 -6.96 -25.72
C ASN A 527 -0.70 -5.78 -24.76
N ILE A 528 0.05 -5.70 -23.65
CA ILE A 528 -0.07 -4.67 -22.59
C ILE A 528 0.06 -3.24 -23.16
N LEU A 529 0.60 -3.11 -24.38
CA LEU A 529 0.77 -1.85 -25.11
C LEU A 529 -0.56 -1.17 -25.53
N ASP A 530 -1.62 -1.93 -25.81
CA ASP A 530 -2.86 -1.36 -26.36
C ASP A 530 -3.65 -0.57 -25.30
N GLY A 531 -3.67 -1.04 -24.05
CA GLY A 531 -4.31 -0.33 -22.93
C GLY A 531 -3.58 0.96 -22.53
N TYR A 532 -2.27 1.05 -22.80
CA TYR A 532 -1.47 2.24 -22.52
C TYR A 532 -1.78 3.41 -23.46
N GLN A 533 -1.97 3.10 -24.74
CA GLN A 533 -2.27 4.11 -25.76
C GLN A 533 -3.63 4.77 -25.50
N ASP A 534 -4.65 4.00 -25.10
CA ASP A 534 -5.98 4.51 -24.77
C ASP A 534 -5.97 5.44 -23.55
N ILE A 535 -5.22 5.10 -22.49
CA ILE A 535 -5.07 5.95 -21.31
C ILE A 535 -4.33 7.24 -21.67
N CYS A 536 -3.25 7.16 -22.46
CA CYS A 536 -2.51 8.34 -22.91
C CYS A 536 -3.36 9.26 -23.79
N LEU A 537 -4.14 8.70 -24.71
CA LEU A 537 -5.05 9.47 -25.58
C LEU A 537 -6.13 10.18 -24.77
N LYS A 538 -6.76 9.49 -23.80
CA LYS A 538 -7.76 10.09 -22.91
C LYS A 538 -7.16 11.23 -22.08
N LYS A 539 -5.98 11.00 -21.49
CA LYS A 539 -5.29 11.99 -20.66
C LYS A 539 -4.73 13.16 -21.46
N LYS A 540 -4.37 12.95 -22.73
CA LYS A 540 -3.99 14.03 -23.66
C LYS A 540 -5.12 15.02 -23.85
N LYS A 541 -6.34 14.54 -24.10
CA LYS A 541 -7.51 15.42 -24.27
C LYS A 541 -7.81 16.23 -23.00
N GLU A 542 -7.81 15.56 -21.85
CA GLU A 542 -8.00 16.24 -20.55
C GLU A 542 -6.91 17.30 -20.30
N PHE A 543 -5.66 17.01 -20.67
CA PHE A 543 -4.54 17.94 -20.58
C PHE A 543 -4.75 19.17 -21.47
N GLU A 544 -5.09 18.97 -22.75
CA GLU A 544 -5.35 20.06 -23.69
C GLU A 544 -6.49 20.98 -23.23
N ASP A 545 -7.55 20.41 -22.65
CA ASP A 545 -8.67 21.18 -22.13
C ASP A 545 -8.31 21.99 -20.88
N LEU A 546 -7.51 21.41 -19.97
CA LEU A 546 -6.96 22.15 -18.82
C LEU A 546 -5.98 23.25 -19.24
N ILE A 547 -5.17 23.03 -20.26
CA ILE A 547 -4.28 24.07 -20.81
C ILE A 547 -5.09 25.22 -21.43
N LYS A 548 -6.17 24.94 -22.16
CA LYS A 548 -7.07 25.99 -22.67
C LYS A 548 -7.68 26.82 -21.52
N GLU A 549 -8.08 26.17 -20.43
CA GLU A 549 -8.58 26.87 -19.24
C GLU A 549 -7.47 27.70 -18.59
N PHE A 550 -6.27 27.15 -18.46
CA PHE A 550 -5.11 27.87 -17.92
C PHE A 550 -4.83 29.13 -18.75
N VAL A 551 -4.80 29.04 -20.08
CA VAL A 551 -4.63 30.20 -20.98
C VAL A 551 -5.69 31.27 -20.70
N ARG A 552 -6.97 30.87 -20.57
CA ARG A 552 -8.07 31.80 -20.29
C ARG A 552 -7.88 32.54 -18.97
N ILE A 553 -7.50 31.82 -17.91
CA ILE A 553 -7.25 32.37 -16.58
C ILE A 553 -6.01 33.28 -16.59
N ASN A 554 -4.94 32.88 -17.28
CA ASN A 554 -3.72 33.67 -17.39
C ASN A 554 -3.94 34.99 -18.14
N ASN A 555 -4.76 34.98 -19.19
CA ASN A 555 -5.15 36.20 -19.90
C ASN A 555 -5.95 37.15 -18.99
N ARG A 556 -6.88 36.62 -18.18
CA ARG A 556 -7.60 37.42 -17.18
C ARG A 556 -6.66 38.00 -16.13
N LEU A 557 -5.70 37.22 -15.63
CA LEU A 557 -4.67 37.68 -14.70
C LEU A 557 -3.82 38.80 -15.29
N THR A 558 -3.40 38.67 -16.54
CA THR A 558 -2.58 39.67 -17.24
C THR A 558 -3.35 40.98 -17.43
N LEU A 559 -4.62 40.91 -17.79
CA LEU A 559 -5.49 42.09 -17.89
C LEU A 559 -5.66 42.80 -16.53
N GLN A 560 -5.77 42.04 -15.43
CA GLN A 560 -5.87 42.60 -14.09
C GLN A 560 -4.53 43.17 -13.59
N ALA A 561 -3.40 42.56 -13.97
CA ALA A 561 -2.07 43.07 -13.68
C ALA A 561 -1.82 44.43 -14.37
N GLY A 562 -2.33 44.63 -15.59
CA GLY A 562 -2.28 45.94 -16.25
C GLY A 562 -3.07 47.04 -15.52
N LYS A 563 -4.10 46.67 -14.76
CA LYS A 563 -4.92 47.61 -13.97
C LYS A 563 -4.41 47.82 -12.55
N ASN A 564 -3.85 46.78 -11.92
CA ASN A 564 -3.35 46.82 -10.55
C ASN A 564 -2.11 45.91 -10.41
N SER A 565 -0.98 46.44 -10.89
CA SER A 565 0.29 45.72 -10.99
C SER A 565 0.81 45.22 -9.64
N TYR A 566 0.56 45.97 -8.56
CA TYR A 566 1.03 45.59 -7.22
C TYR A 566 0.40 44.29 -6.73
N ARG A 567 -0.90 44.09 -7.00
CA ARG A 567 -1.64 42.91 -6.50
C ARG A 567 -1.57 41.70 -7.43
N TYR A 568 -1.57 41.91 -8.74
CA TYR A 568 -1.67 40.80 -9.72
C TYR A 568 -0.39 40.57 -10.53
N GLY A 569 0.55 41.52 -10.56
CA GLY A 569 1.77 41.43 -11.36
C GLY A 569 2.65 40.21 -11.04
N PRO A 570 3.00 39.96 -9.75
CA PRO A 570 3.81 38.80 -9.38
C PRO A 570 3.17 37.47 -9.77
N VAL A 571 1.88 37.28 -9.46
CA VAL A 571 1.14 36.06 -9.81
C VAL A 571 1.02 35.88 -11.32
N SER A 572 0.71 36.94 -12.07
CA SER A 572 0.56 36.89 -13.52
C SER A 572 1.85 36.47 -14.22
N THR A 573 2.99 36.94 -13.72
CA THR A 573 4.32 36.61 -14.27
C THR A 573 4.65 35.13 -14.02
N LEU A 574 4.45 34.66 -12.79
CA LEU A 574 4.68 33.26 -12.43
C LEU A 574 3.71 32.31 -13.14
N ALA A 575 2.43 32.69 -13.27
CA ALA A 575 1.42 31.90 -13.97
C ALA A 575 1.73 31.77 -15.47
N SER A 576 2.22 32.84 -16.11
CA SER A 576 2.64 32.80 -17.52
C SER A 576 3.86 31.90 -17.73
N SER A 577 4.84 31.96 -16.83
CA SER A 577 6.01 31.06 -16.87
C SER A 577 5.59 29.60 -16.67
N ALA A 578 4.73 29.33 -15.69
CA ALA A 578 4.20 28.00 -15.42
C ALA A 578 3.43 27.44 -16.61
N LEU A 579 2.54 28.23 -17.21
CA LEU A 579 1.78 27.85 -18.40
C LEU A 579 2.71 27.43 -19.55
N ASN A 580 3.73 28.24 -19.85
CA ASN A 580 4.65 27.95 -20.95
C ASN A 580 5.47 26.66 -20.70
N ASN A 581 6.00 26.50 -19.48
CA ASN A 581 6.82 25.34 -19.13
C ASN A 581 6.00 24.04 -19.13
N ILE A 582 4.82 24.06 -18.50
CA ILE A 582 3.93 22.91 -18.40
C ILE A 582 3.39 22.55 -19.78
N ASN A 583 2.93 23.52 -20.57
CA ASN A 583 2.39 23.26 -21.91
C ASN A 583 3.46 22.67 -22.84
N ARG A 584 4.68 23.23 -22.83
CA ARG A 584 5.79 22.71 -23.65
C ARG A 584 6.16 21.28 -23.27
N ALA A 585 6.40 21.03 -21.98
CA ALA A 585 6.84 19.71 -21.53
C ALA A 585 5.72 18.65 -21.66
N GLY A 586 4.47 19.01 -21.35
CA GLY A 586 3.32 18.12 -21.53
C GLY A 586 3.06 17.80 -23.00
N SER A 587 3.16 18.79 -23.90
CA SER A 587 3.03 18.54 -25.35
C SER A 587 4.11 17.61 -25.88
N GLN A 588 5.36 17.75 -25.40
CA GLN A 588 6.46 16.86 -25.76
C GLN A 588 6.23 15.42 -25.26
N PHE A 589 5.71 15.26 -24.04
CA PHE A 589 5.29 13.97 -23.52
C PHE A 589 4.17 13.34 -24.35
N PHE A 590 3.08 14.06 -24.63
CA PHE A 590 1.95 13.49 -25.38
C PHE A 590 2.21 13.30 -26.88
N ALA A 591 3.27 13.92 -27.43
CA ALA A 591 3.73 13.66 -28.80
C ALA A 591 4.59 12.38 -28.88
N THR A 592 5.42 12.16 -27.86
CA THR A 592 6.33 11.01 -27.75
C THR A 592 6.30 10.47 -26.33
N PRO A 593 5.27 9.67 -25.97
CA PRO A 593 5.09 9.19 -24.60
C PRO A 593 6.19 8.20 -24.24
N ASN A 594 7.14 8.63 -23.42
CA ASN A 594 8.19 7.79 -22.88
C ASN A 594 8.63 8.31 -21.50
N GLN A 595 9.52 7.59 -20.84
CA GLN A 595 9.97 7.91 -19.48
C GLN A 595 10.69 9.26 -19.40
N GLU A 596 11.56 9.55 -20.35
CA GLU A 596 12.35 10.78 -20.37
C GLU A 596 11.44 12.00 -20.51
N THR A 597 10.51 11.94 -21.47
CA THR A 597 9.54 13.01 -21.69
C THR A 597 8.54 13.15 -20.54
N PHE A 598 8.19 12.05 -19.86
CA PHE A 598 7.38 12.09 -18.64
C PHE A 598 8.11 12.77 -17.48
N ASN A 599 9.37 12.39 -17.22
CA ASN A 599 10.18 13.01 -16.17
C ASN A 599 10.38 14.51 -16.42
N ALA A 600 10.61 14.89 -17.67
CA ALA A 600 10.67 16.30 -18.07
C ALA A 600 9.34 17.02 -17.80
N PHE A 601 8.20 16.38 -18.08
CA PHE A 601 6.87 16.93 -17.79
C PHE A 601 6.62 17.09 -16.28
N TYR A 602 6.94 16.08 -15.48
CA TYR A 602 6.82 16.11 -14.02
C TYR A 602 7.70 17.21 -13.40
N GLN A 603 8.97 17.28 -13.76
CA GLN A 603 9.90 18.30 -13.25
C GLN A 603 9.47 19.70 -13.68
N ALA A 604 9.02 19.89 -14.92
CA ALA A 604 8.50 21.18 -15.38
C ALA A 604 7.27 21.63 -14.56
N PHE A 605 6.39 20.70 -14.20
CA PHE A 605 5.24 20.96 -13.36
C PHE A 605 5.63 21.32 -11.91
N GLU A 606 6.47 20.51 -11.27
CA GLU A 606 6.91 20.73 -9.89
C GLU A 606 7.66 22.06 -9.72
N ASN A 607 8.62 22.33 -10.61
CA ASN A 607 9.40 23.58 -10.60
C ASN A 607 8.53 24.82 -10.84
N SER A 608 7.42 24.67 -11.58
CA SER A 608 6.50 25.76 -11.88
C SER A 608 5.50 26.04 -10.74
N ILE A 609 5.10 25.02 -9.98
CA ILE A 609 4.10 25.16 -8.91
C ILE A 609 4.70 25.74 -7.62
N ASN A 610 5.89 25.32 -7.22
CA ASN A 610 6.50 25.74 -5.95
C ASN A 610 6.54 27.28 -5.74
N PRO A 611 6.99 28.09 -6.71
CA PRO A 611 6.94 29.56 -6.55
C PRO A 611 5.51 30.11 -6.65
N LEU A 612 4.65 29.50 -7.47
CA LEU A 612 3.29 29.95 -7.70
C LEU A 612 2.39 29.73 -6.47
N ASP A 613 2.54 28.61 -5.76
CA ASP A 613 1.80 28.29 -4.52
C ASP A 613 2.10 29.31 -3.41
N LYS A 614 3.37 29.71 -3.26
CA LYS A 614 3.77 30.74 -2.28
C LYS A 614 3.04 32.06 -2.52
N GLU A 615 2.85 32.44 -3.78
CA GLU A 615 2.17 33.68 -4.13
C GLU A 615 0.64 33.55 -4.05
N LEU A 616 0.08 32.42 -4.48
CA LEU A 616 -1.37 32.15 -4.39
C LEU A 616 -1.89 32.16 -2.95
N LYS A 617 -1.08 31.67 -1.99
CA LYS A 617 -1.41 31.69 -0.55
C LYS A 617 -1.64 33.10 0.01
N LYS A 618 -1.04 34.13 -0.59
CA LYS A 618 -1.22 35.54 -0.19
C LYS A 618 -2.57 36.11 -0.62
N HIS A 619 -3.28 35.45 -1.51
CA HIS A 619 -4.51 35.98 -2.12
C HIS A 619 -5.72 35.05 -1.96
N ARG A 620 -6.03 34.70 -0.70
CA ARG A 620 -7.24 33.95 -0.36
C ARG A 620 -8.50 34.73 -0.78
N SER A 621 -9.51 34.02 -1.30
CA SER A 621 -10.84 34.54 -1.66
C SER A 621 -11.04 35.25 -3.01
N ASN A 622 -10.04 35.29 -3.91
CA ASN A 622 -10.28 35.79 -5.28
C ASN A 622 -10.69 34.65 -6.24
N PRO A 623 -11.81 34.79 -6.99
CA PRO A 623 -12.26 33.79 -7.97
C PRO A 623 -11.24 33.43 -9.06
N ILE A 624 -10.37 34.37 -9.43
CA ILE A 624 -9.33 34.14 -10.46
C ILE A 624 -8.25 33.20 -9.91
N PHE A 625 -7.85 33.38 -8.64
CA PHE A 625 -6.83 32.54 -8.00
C PHE A 625 -7.38 31.16 -7.64
N SER A 626 -8.65 31.06 -7.24
CA SER A 626 -9.29 29.75 -7.03
C SER A 626 -9.44 28.97 -8.34
N GLY A 627 -9.79 29.63 -9.45
CA GLY A 627 -9.79 29.04 -10.78
C GLY A 627 -8.40 28.51 -11.18
N LEU A 628 -7.35 29.32 -10.97
CA LEU A 628 -5.97 28.90 -11.26
C LEU A 628 -5.57 27.68 -10.43
N ALA A 629 -5.87 27.68 -9.12
CA ALA A 629 -5.60 26.54 -8.25
C ALA A 629 -6.37 25.27 -8.69
N ALA A 630 -7.61 25.40 -9.18
CA ALA A 630 -8.39 24.27 -9.69
C ALA A 630 -7.75 23.65 -10.94
N VAL A 631 -7.29 24.48 -11.89
CA VAL A 631 -6.60 23.99 -13.09
C VAL A 631 -5.29 23.28 -12.74
N LEU A 632 -4.49 23.83 -11.84
CA LEU A 632 -3.25 23.20 -11.37
C LEU A 632 -3.50 21.86 -10.67
N LYS A 633 -4.57 21.75 -9.88
CA LYS A 633 -5.00 20.48 -9.29
C LYS A 633 -5.44 19.45 -10.34
N GLY A 634 -6.14 19.89 -11.39
CA GLY A 634 -6.49 19.05 -12.52
C GLY A 634 -5.24 18.47 -13.21
N LEU A 635 -4.24 19.32 -13.46
CA LEU A 635 -2.97 18.92 -14.07
C LEU A 635 -2.18 17.95 -13.18
N ALA A 636 -2.16 18.17 -11.86
CA ALA A 636 -1.60 17.22 -10.90
C ALA A 636 -2.32 15.87 -10.95
N GLY A 637 -3.65 15.88 -11.11
CA GLY A 637 -4.46 14.66 -11.27
C GLY A 637 -4.12 13.88 -12.55
N ILE A 638 -3.78 14.56 -13.65
CA ILE A 638 -3.31 13.91 -14.88
C ILE A 638 -1.96 13.23 -14.66
N ILE A 639 -1.00 13.94 -14.04
CA ILE A 639 0.31 13.37 -13.71
C ILE A 639 0.16 12.15 -12.79
N ALA A 640 -0.69 12.24 -11.77
CA ALA A 640 -0.97 11.12 -10.87
C ALA A 640 -1.61 9.93 -11.60
N ALA A 641 -2.55 10.17 -12.51
CA ALA A 641 -3.16 9.10 -13.30
C ALA A 641 -2.16 8.40 -14.25
N LEU A 642 -1.20 9.17 -14.80
CA LEU A 642 -0.11 8.62 -15.61
C LEU A 642 0.88 7.79 -14.76
N LEU A 643 1.06 8.14 -13.48
CA LEU A 643 1.86 7.37 -12.51
C LEU A 643 1.19 6.08 -12.03
N VAL A 644 -0.14 5.95 -12.13
CA VAL A 644 -0.85 4.72 -11.72
C VAL A 644 -0.67 3.59 -12.75
N VAL A 645 -0.23 3.91 -13.98
CA VAL A 645 0.14 2.90 -14.97
C VAL A 645 1.41 2.16 -14.49
N PRO A 646 1.34 0.85 -14.17
CA PRO A 646 2.45 0.13 -13.53
C PRO A 646 3.78 0.23 -14.27
N ALA A 647 3.77 0.27 -15.61
CA ALA A 647 4.96 0.43 -16.43
C ALA A 647 5.66 1.79 -16.23
N LEU A 648 4.91 2.89 -16.10
CA LEU A 648 5.48 4.22 -15.83
C LEU A 648 5.88 4.37 -14.35
N ALA A 649 5.07 3.83 -13.43
CA ALA A 649 5.34 3.87 -12.00
C ALA A 649 6.65 3.15 -11.65
N VAL A 650 6.79 1.91 -12.11
CA VAL A 650 7.94 1.05 -11.85
C VAL A 650 9.21 1.63 -12.46
N GLN A 651 9.13 2.17 -13.68
CA GLN A 651 10.32 2.60 -14.41
C GLN A 651 10.73 4.04 -14.07
N ALA A 652 9.79 4.95 -13.78
CA ALA A 652 10.10 6.31 -13.33
C ALA A 652 10.61 6.37 -11.88
N THR A 653 10.21 5.42 -11.02
CA THR A 653 10.60 5.41 -9.60
C THR A 653 11.79 4.50 -9.27
N THR A 654 12.26 3.67 -10.20
CA THR A 654 13.40 2.76 -9.97
C THR A 654 14.53 2.97 -10.98
N LYS A 655 15.77 3.06 -10.49
CA LYS A 655 16.98 3.24 -11.33
C LYS A 655 17.35 2.00 -12.18
N LYS A 656 16.60 0.89 -12.14
CA LYS A 656 17.02 -0.40 -12.71
C LYS A 656 16.07 -1.07 -13.71
N GLY A 657 14.96 -0.44 -14.10
CA GLY A 657 14.05 -1.01 -15.10
C GLY A 657 13.47 -2.38 -14.72
N TYR A 658 12.75 -3.01 -15.66
CA TYR A 658 11.87 -4.19 -15.50
C TYR A 658 12.50 -5.48 -14.91
N VAL A 659 13.77 -5.47 -14.49
CA VAL A 659 14.48 -6.63 -13.93
C VAL A 659 14.25 -6.77 -12.41
N GLY A 660 13.19 -6.19 -11.85
CA GLY A 660 12.98 -6.18 -10.40
C GLY A 660 11.55 -6.08 -9.89
N THR A 661 10.53 -6.41 -10.69
CA THR A 661 9.13 -6.18 -10.26
C THR A 661 8.21 -7.38 -10.31
N PHE A 662 8.70 -8.54 -10.74
CA PHE A 662 7.94 -9.79 -10.60
C PHE A 662 8.61 -10.82 -9.69
N PHE A 663 9.90 -10.64 -9.36
CA PHE A 663 10.61 -11.44 -8.36
C PHE A 663 11.63 -10.59 -7.58
N SER A 664 11.17 -9.52 -6.95
CA SER A 664 11.98 -8.80 -5.96
C SER A 664 11.23 -8.74 -4.67
N THR A 665 11.85 -9.35 -3.66
CA THR A 665 11.41 -9.35 -2.27
C THR A 665 11.00 -7.95 -1.82
N PRO A 666 9.88 -7.83 -1.09
CA PRO A 666 9.37 -6.55 -0.61
C PRO A 666 10.48 -5.76 0.09
N GLU A 667 10.50 -4.44 -0.12
CA GLU A 667 11.41 -3.55 0.61
C GLU A 667 11.22 -3.79 2.10
N THR A 668 12.23 -4.39 2.72
CA THR A 668 12.16 -4.79 4.11
C THR A 668 12.08 -3.55 5.00
N VAL A 669 11.50 -3.70 6.18
CA VAL A 669 11.38 -2.63 7.19
C VAL A 669 12.73 -1.99 7.50
N SER A 670 13.83 -2.73 7.31
CA SER A 670 15.22 -2.26 7.38
C SER A 670 15.57 -1.19 6.33
N SER A 671 15.08 -1.28 5.08
CA SER A 671 15.25 -0.23 4.05
C SER A 671 14.55 1.08 4.46
N LYS A 672 13.35 0.97 5.04
CA LYS A 672 12.61 2.12 5.59
C LYS A 672 13.27 2.72 6.83
N ALA A 673 13.91 1.90 7.66
CA ALA A 673 14.64 2.34 8.85
C ALA A 673 16.03 2.92 8.54
N PHE A 674 16.65 2.56 7.41
CA PHE A 674 17.97 3.09 6.99
C PHE A 674 17.89 4.39 6.18
N LYS A 675 16.68 4.80 5.76
CA LYS A 675 16.45 6.04 5.00
C LYS A 675 16.87 7.31 5.77
N PRO A 676 16.58 7.46 7.08
CA PRO A 676 17.09 8.57 7.88
C PRO A 676 18.62 8.54 8.07
N VAL A 677 19.24 7.35 8.05
CA VAL A 677 20.70 7.19 8.13
C VAL A 677 21.37 7.61 6.83
N LYS A 678 20.76 7.30 5.68
CA LYS A 678 21.21 7.75 4.35
C LYS A 678 21.05 9.27 4.17
N GLU A 679 19.95 9.83 4.64
CA GLU A 679 19.68 11.28 4.67
C GLU A 679 20.60 12.00 5.68
N GLY A 680 20.93 11.35 6.81
CA GLY A 680 21.94 11.78 7.77
C GLY A 680 23.38 11.75 7.23
N LEU A 681 23.75 10.71 6.47
CA LEU A 681 25.07 10.62 5.84
C LEU A 681 25.23 11.67 4.72
N GLN A 682 24.18 11.91 3.93
CA GLN A 682 24.20 12.93 2.88
C GLN A 682 24.28 14.35 3.44
N SER A 683 23.57 14.63 4.55
CA SER A 683 23.69 15.93 5.22
C SER A 683 25.06 16.14 5.89
N LEU A 684 25.71 15.09 6.40
CA LEU A 684 27.10 15.15 6.90
C LEU A 684 28.13 15.34 5.78
N ILE A 685 27.93 14.72 4.62
CA ILE A 685 28.79 14.91 3.44
C ILE A 685 28.63 16.32 2.88
N GLU A 686 27.41 16.86 2.79
CA GLU A 686 27.16 18.25 2.37
C GLU A 686 27.69 19.29 3.37
N ALA A 687 27.64 18.98 4.67
CA ALA A 687 28.25 19.81 5.72
C ALA A 687 29.78 19.79 5.67
N ALA A 688 30.39 18.64 5.37
CA ALA A 688 31.83 18.51 5.16
C ALA A 688 32.30 19.22 3.87
N GLU A 689 31.51 19.17 2.79
CA GLU A 689 31.81 19.91 1.56
C GLU A 689 31.70 21.43 1.75
N LYS A 690 30.80 21.90 2.64
CA LYS A 690 30.68 23.31 3.04
C LYS A 690 31.80 23.78 3.98
N SER A 691 32.36 22.90 4.82
CA SER A 691 33.49 23.27 5.68
C SER A 691 34.83 23.25 4.93
N VAL A 692 34.95 22.43 3.87
CA VAL A 692 36.13 22.42 2.98
C VAL A 692 36.11 23.59 1.98
N LYS A 693 34.93 24.06 1.56
CA LYS A 693 34.76 25.30 0.78
C LYS A 693 34.52 26.48 1.74
N GLY A 694 35.59 26.96 2.37
CA GLY A 694 35.54 28.09 3.32
C GLY A 694 34.76 29.32 2.80
N PRO A 695 34.36 30.24 3.70
CA PRO A 695 33.52 31.37 3.33
C PRO A 695 34.26 32.25 2.31
N LYS A 696 33.59 32.54 1.19
CA LYS A 696 34.08 33.53 0.22
C LYS A 696 34.09 34.92 0.81
#